data_AF-A0A524K6I3-F1
#
_entry.id   AF-A0A524K6I3-F1
#
_cell.length_a   1.000
_cell.length_b   1.000
_cell.length_c   1.000
_cell.angle_alpha   90.00
_cell.angle_beta   90.00
_cell.angle_gamma   90.00
#
_symmetry.space_group_name_H-M   'P 1'
#
loop_
_entity.id
_entity.type
_entity.pdbx_description
1 polymer ?
#
loop_
_entity_poly.entity_id
_entity_poly.type
_entity_poly.pdbx_seq_one_letter_code
_entity_poly.pdbx_strand_id
1 'polypeptide(L)'
;MRNLLVSVARSALVASVLGIASCGGGGGGAGNGGGVSGPFGLESRPANLTCIAPARPDGDATTATMDAFPTAPAFSQPTKILQAPGDASRWFVLEKTGRIRVFSVSNPAAVATWLDFSTLVNANSEGGLLGMAFHPDYPATREVFVSYTGNPGGPMVSRVSRVILDNVSSPVVTTEQILLTVDQPFGNHNGGDIAFSPDGYLYFGLGDGGGGNDHFGYAQNNTRLLGKMLRIDVVAVVYPDPGYSIPADNPFEANAKCGPAANAASCPEIYATGLRNPWRWSFDRATDDLWLGDVGEGSREEVNRIERGGNYGWNCREGFIAGPSNCSTAGLIDPVTDYPHANGDVSITGGYVYRGTGLPALRGRYVFADFGSGRIWALEDDGQGGYSNDLLVDTPYNISAFALGENGELYFADISSGQIRQLTAAAGGGVDPIPSSLADTGCVDASDPTAPASGMIPYTVNAAFWSDGAVKERYFAIPDGTTVARNAAGDFGFPSGSVILKSFRLGGQLIETRLFMRHPDGVWAGYTYEWNSAETVATRVIGGKTRQVGAQTWIYPSEGECMQCHTSAAGFSLGPELAQLNGLFAYSSPGQTANQLATLEHIDWFTALLPGEPDILAALADPADTGESLTDRARAYLHTNCAQCHRPGGGTPSGMDLRATTALPAMNVCDVPPQLGDLGIANARLIAAGEAERSVLVERMKRRDVNGMPPIGSNLIDDDGVALLSSWIDSPGGC
;
A
#
# COMPACT_ATOMS: atom_id res chain seq x y z
N MET A 1 -65.81 32.73 -1.31
CA MET A 1 -65.91 34.11 -1.86
C MET A 1 -64.85 34.24 -2.95
N ARG A 2 -65.18 34.87 -4.10
CA ARG A 2 -64.29 35.42 -5.17
C ARG A 2 -62.94 34.72 -5.45
N ASN A 3 -62.77 33.98 -6.57
CA ASN A 3 -62.39 34.47 -7.94
C ASN A 3 -60.85 34.62 -8.10
N LEU A 4 -60.13 34.27 -9.18
CA LEU A 4 -60.35 33.75 -10.57
C LEU A 4 -59.08 32.85 -10.88
N LEU A 5 -59.08 31.71 -11.61
CA LEU A 5 -59.21 31.44 -13.08
C LEU A 5 -58.19 32.18 -14.01
N VAL A 6 -57.63 31.62 -15.11
CA VAL A 6 -57.42 30.22 -15.59
C VAL A 6 -56.57 30.16 -16.90
N SER A 7 -55.76 29.09 -17.11
CA SER A 7 -55.43 28.42 -18.42
C SER A 7 -54.67 29.17 -19.56
N VAL A 8 -54.20 28.61 -20.71
CA VAL A 8 -53.70 27.29 -21.23
C VAL A 8 -53.37 27.44 -22.75
N ALA A 9 -52.39 26.67 -23.29
CA ALA A 9 -52.18 26.40 -24.75
C ALA A 9 -51.84 27.62 -25.66
N ARG A 10 -51.38 27.55 -26.93
CA ARG A 10 -50.93 26.53 -27.94
C ARG A 10 -50.02 27.30 -28.97
N SER A 11 -49.40 26.80 -30.03
CA SER A 11 -49.36 25.51 -30.76
C SER A 11 -48.05 25.40 -31.57
N ALA A 12 -47.81 24.30 -32.31
CA ALA A 12 -46.70 24.16 -33.28
C ALA A 12 -47.01 24.67 -34.70
N LEU A 13 -45.98 24.92 -35.51
CA LEU A 13 -46.06 24.87 -36.98
C LEU A 13 -44.70 24.50 -37.61
N VAL A 14 -44.73 23.72 -38.70
CA VAL A 14 -43.59 23.32 -39.53
C VAL A 14 -43.74 23.97 -40.91
N ALA A 15 -42.64 24.48 -41.49
CA ALA A 15 -42.54 24.76 -42.92
C ALA A 15 -41.08 24.74 -43.38
N SER A 16 -40.80 24.07 -44.50
CA SER A 16 -39.47 23.91 -45.12
C SER A 16 -39.44 24.52 -46.52
N VAL A 17 -38.35 25.22 -46.89
CA VAL A 17 -38.05 25.64 -48.28
C VAL A 17 -36.52 25.60 -48.52
N LEU A 18 -36.14 25.22 -49.74
CA LEU A 18 -34.76 25.12 -50.26
C LEU A 18 -34.11 26.49 -50.59
N GLY A 19 -32.81 26.60 -50.28
CA GLY A 19 -31.71 26.96 -51.20
C GLY A 19 -31.73 28.24 -52.07
N ILE A 20 -30.63 29.02 -51.99
CA ILE A 20 -29.68 29.35 -53.09
C ILE A 20 -28.63 30.37 -52.57
N ALA A 21 -27.40 30.28 -53.08
CA ALA A 21 -26.26 31.10 -52.65
C ALA A 21 -26.14 32.46 -53.37
N SER A 22 -25.53 33.45 -52.70
CA SER A 22 -24.75 34.52 -53.34
C SER A 22 -23.90 35.29 -52.30
N CYS A 23 -22.73 35.76 -52.71
CA CYS A 23 -21.72 36.40 -51.86
C CYS A 23 -22.02 37.88 -51.53
N GLY A 24 -21.47 38.37 -50.42
CA GLY A 24 -21.41 39.80 -50.06
C GLY A 24 -20.99 39.98 -48.60
N GLY A 25 -19.74 40.39 -48.34
CA GLY A 25 -19.15 40.35 -46.99
C GLY A 25 -18.92 41.72 -46.34
N GLY A 26 -18.29 41.68 -45.16
CA GLY A 26 -17.65 42.84 -44.51
C GLY A 26 -18.43 43.47 -43.35
N GLY A 27 -17.96 43.26 -42.12
CA GLY A 27 -18.52 43.90 -40.91
C GLY A 27 -18.12 43.17 -39.63
N GLY A 28 -16.84 43.22 -39.27
CA GLY A 28 -16.30 42.44 -38.15
C GLY A 28 -16.71 42.93 -36.76
N GLY A 29 -16.90 41.97 -35.85
CA GLY A 29 -16.90 42.18 -34.40
C GLY A 29 -15.86 41.24 -33.78
N ALA A 30 -14.70 41.77 -33.41
CA ALA A 30 -13.63 40.97 -32.83
C ALA A 30 -13.92 40.65 -31.35
N GLY A 31 -14.06 39.36 -31.04
CA GLY A 31 -13.86 38.81 -29.70
C GLY A 31 -12.63 37.90 -29.73
N ASN A 32 -11.77 37.98 -28.72
CA ASN A 32 -10.43 37.37 -28.72
C ASN A 32 -10.43 35.88 -29.10
N GLY A 33 -9.97 35.58 -30.32
CA GLY A 33 -9.49 34.25 -30.71
C GLY A 33 -8.01 34.15 -30.37
N GLY A 34 -7.66 33.28 -29.42
CA GLY A 34 -6.29 32.98 -29.02
C GLY A 34 -6.06 31.47 -28.97
N GLY A 35 -6.60 30.75 -29.96
CA GLY A 35 -6.34 29.32 -30.17
C GLY A 35 -5.19 29.13 -31.15
N VAL A 36 -4.45 28.03 -30.97
CA VAL A 36 -3.24 27.67 -31.73
C VAL A 36 -3.51 27.64 -33.23
N SER A 37 -2.56 28.16 -34.03
CA SER A 37 -2.70 28.24 -35.49
C SER A 37 -1.77 27.29 -36.24
N GLY A 38 -2.31 26.42 -37.09
CA GLY A 38 -1.52 25.50 -37.91
C GLY A 38 -2.34 24.39 -38.58
N PRO A 39 -1.69 23.46 -39.30
CA PRO A 39 -2.33 22.22 -39.76
C PRO A 39 -2.53 21.27 -38.58
N PHE A 40 -3.77 20.81 -38.35
CA PHE A 40 -4.13 19.95 -37.21
C PHE A 40 -4.25 18.49 -37.63
N GLY A 41 -3.72 17.56 -36.82
CA GLY A 41 -3.68 16.14 -37.16
C GLY A 41 -5.04 15.45 -37.28
N LEU A 42 -6.09 16.06 -36.70
CA LEU A 42 -7.47 15.61 -36.71
C LEU A 42 -8.35 16.86 -36.86
N GLU A 43 -9.29 16.86 -37.81
CA GLU A 43 -10.21 17.98 -38.06
C GLU A 43 -11.39 18.06 -37.07
N SER A 44 -11.63 16.96 -36.35
CA SER A 44 -12.67 16.87 -35.31
C SER A 44 -12.36 15.71 -34.38
N ARG A 45 -12.89 15.76 -33.17
CA ARG A 45 -12.72 14.70 -32.17
C ARG A 45 -13.49 13.43 -32.60
N PRO A 46 -12.83 12.25 -32.66
CA PRO A 46 -13.53 10.99 -32.84
C PRO A 46 -14.50 10.72 -31.68
N ALA A 47 -15.69 10.22 -31.99
CA ALA A 47 -16.70 9.86 -30.99
C ALA A 47 -16.32 8.53 -30.30
N ASN A 48 -16.29 8.53 -28.97
CA ASN A 48 -15.92 7.36 -28.18
C ASN A 48 -17.17 6.63 -27.68
N LEU A 49 -17.70 5.75 -28.53
CA LEU A 49 -18.92 4.98 -28.27
C LEU A 49 -18.69 3.66 -27.52
N THR A 50 -17.44 3.18 -27.44
CA THR A 50 -17.14 1.80 -27.00
C THR A 50 -15.99 1.68 -25.98
N CYS A 51 -14.94 2.51 -26.05
CA CYS A 51 -13.80 2.41 -25.13
C CYS A 51 -14.01 3.33 -23.92
N ILE A 52 -14.95 2.93 -23.06
CA ILE A 52 -15.24 3.59 -21.79
C ILE A 52 -14.83 2.63 -20.68
N ALA A 53 -14.05 3.10 -19.70
CA ALA A 53 -13.74 2.30 -18.52
C ALA A 53 -15.07 1.93 -17.82
N PRO A 54 -15.41 0.63 -17.68
CA PRO A 54 -16.61 0.22 -16.99
C PRO A 54 -16.47 0.52 -15.49
N ALA A 55 -17.50 0.21 -14.71
CA ALA A 55 -17.32 0.00 -13.28
C ALA A 55 -16.08 -0.92 -13.05
N ARG A 56 -15.35 -0.69 -11.97
CA ARG A 56 -14.31 -1.64 -11.56
C ARG A 56 -14.94 -3.02 -11.40
N PRO A 57 -14.16 -4.11 -11.48
CA PRO A 57 -14.53 -5.32 -10.75
C PRO A 57 -14.94 -4.87 -9.36
N ASP A 58 -16.17 -5.18 -8.96
CA ASP A 58 -16.60 -4.98 -7.59
C ASP A 58 -15.51 -5.57 -6.68
N GLY A 59 -15.18 -4.88 -5.58
CA GLY A 59 -14.07 -5.26 -4.68
C GLY A 59 -14.12 -6.71 -4.21
N ASP A 60 -15.31 -7.31 -4.35
CA ASP A 60 -15.71 -8.72 -4.43
C ASP A 60 -14.90 -9.64 -5.39
N ALA A 61 -13.58 -9.47 -5.46
CA ALA A 61 -12.73 -10.61 -5.16
C ALA A 61 -13.01 -11.04 -3.71
N THR A 62 -14.22 -11.59 -3.49
CA THR A 62 -14.81 -11.85 -2.16
C THR A 62 -13.73 -12.50 -1.32
N THR A 63 -13.43 -11.92 -0.16
CA THR A 63 -12.34 -12.47 0.61
C THR A 63 -12.83 -13.80 1.17
N ALA A 64 -12.08 -14.87 0.93
CA ALA A 64 -12.35 -16.18 1.47
C ALA A 64 -11.37 -16.50 2.59
N THR A 65 -11.70 -17.54 3.33
CA THR A 65 -10.75 -18.17 4.26
C THR A 65 -10.62 -19.63 3.89
N MET A 66 -9.40 -20.12 3.77
CA MET A 66 -9.12 -21.56 3.67
C MET A 66 -8.43 -22.06 4.94
N ASP A 67 -8.46 -23.36 5.15
CA ASP A 67 -7.60 -24.00 6.15
C ASP A 67 -6.15 -23.93 5.64
N ALA A 68 -5.28 -23.26 6.40
CA ALA A 68 -3.90 -23.02 6.00
C ALA A 68 -3.06 -24.31 6.06
N PHE A 69 -3.42 -25.21 6.99
CA PHE A 69 -2.66 -26.42 7.27
C PHE A 69 -3.61 -27.61 7.51
N PRO A 70 -4.32 -28.12 6.48
CA PRO A 70 -5.40 -29.11 6.65
C PRO A 70 -4.98 -30.46 7.26
N THR A 71 -3.67 -30.71 7.39
CA THR A 71 -3.11 -31.92 8.01
C THR A 71 -2.60 -31.68 9.44
N ALA A 72 -2.56 -30.44 9.92
CA ALA A 72 -2.20 -30.13 11.30
C ALA A 72 -3.33 -30.57 12.26
N PRO A 73 -3.01 -31.15 13.43
CA PRO A 73 -3.98 -31.35 14.50
C PRO A 73 -4.46 -29.99 15.05
N ALA A 74 -5.68 -29.97 15.58
CA ALA A 74 -6.22 -28.79 16.27
C ALA A 74 -5.35 -28.39 17.48
N PHE A 75 -5.08 -27.09 17.59
CA PHE A 75 -4.36 -26.48 18.71
C PHE A 75 -5.33 -26.17 19.86
N SER A 76 -4.90 -26.37 21.10
CA SER A 76 -5.75 -26.16 22.28
C SER A 76 -5.86 -24.68 22.64
N GLN A 77 -6.94 -24.02 22.19
CA GLN A 77 -7.19 -22.59 22.43
C GLN A 77 -5.99 -21.71 22.00
N PRO A 78 -5.67 -21.66 20.70
CA PRO A 78 -4.58 -20.83 20.19
C PRO A 78 -4.77 -19.35 20.55
N THR A 79 -3.75 -18.73 21.15
CA THR A 79 -3.74 -17.31 21.52
C THR A 79 -2.84 -16.46 20.63
N LYS A 80 -1.76 -17.03 20.06
CA LYS A 80 -0.90 -16.35 19.08
C LYS A 80 -0.33 -17.36 18.08
N ILE A 81 -0.12 -16.91 16.85
CA ILE A 81 0.58 -17.64 15.79
C ILE A 81 1.73 -16.73 15.32
N LEU A 82 2.90 -17.28 15.03
CA LEU A 82 4.02 -16.51 14.45
C LEU A 82 5.04 -17.41 13.75
N GLN A 83 5.83 -16.80 12.85
CA GLN A 83 7.09 -17.35 12.37
C GLN A 83 8.26 -16.67 13.11
N ALA A 84 9.46 -17.26 13.04
CA ALA A 84 10.67 -16.58 13.51
C ALA A 84 11.25 -15.71 12.37
N PRO A 85 11.98 -14.61 12.68
CA PRO A 85 12.57 -13.75 11.65
C PRO A 85 13.38 -14.55 10.62
N GLY A 86 13.02 -14.46 9.34
CA GLY A 86 13.67 -15.18 8.25
C GLY A 86 13.44 -16.70 8.19
N ASP A 87 12.70 -17.32 9.13
CA ASP A 87 12.34 -18.75 9.10
C ASP A 87 10.92 -18.95 8.57
N ALA A 88 10.75 -18.84 7.25
CA ALA A 88 9.50 -19.16 6.57
C ALA A 88 9.12 -20.66 6.64
N SER A 89 10.01 -21.55 7.12
CA SER A 89 9.86 -23.01 7.00
C SER A 89 9.03 -23.66 8.11
N ARG A 90 8.78 -22.92 9.19
CA ARG A 90 8.08 -23.40 10.40
C ARG A 90 7.12 -22.35 10.97
N TRP A 91 6.19 -22.81 11.78
CA TRP A 91 5.24 -21.99 12.51
C TRP A 91 5.24 -22.36 13.98
N PHE A 92 5.03 -21.35 14.82
CA PHE A 92 4.89 -21.46 16.26
C PHE A 92 3.47 -21.03 16.66
N VAL A 93 2.82 -21.81 17.53
CA VAL A 93 1.46 -21.56 18.01
C VAL A 93 1.43 -21.60 19.53
N LEU A 94 0.98 -20.52 20.16
CA LEU A 94 0.77 -20.44 21.61
C LEU A 94 -0.60 -21.02 21.94
N GLU A 95 -0.66 -22.05 22.79
CA GLU A 95 -1.87 -22.59 23.40
C GLU A 95 -2.10 -21.89 24.74
N LYS A 96 -3.31 -21.37 24.99
CA LYS A 96 -3.66 -20.59 26.18
C LYS A 96 -3.18 -21.21 27.50
N THR A 97 -3.25 -22.55 27.60
CA THR A 97 -2.83 -23.32 28.78
C THR A 97 -1.31 -23.51 28.92
N GLY A 98 -0.49 -22.69 28.25
CA GLY A 98 0.94 -22.57 28.51
C GLY A 98 1.88 -23.30 27.55
N ARG A 99 1.41 -23.94 26.49
CA ARG A 99 2.30 -24.64 25.55
C ARG A 99 2.61 -23.77 24.34
N ILE A 100 3.86 -23.81 23.88
CA ILE A 100 4.24 -23.31 22.56
C ILE A 100 4.46 -24.53 21.69
N ARG A 101 3.67 -24.64 20.63
CA ARG A 101 3.69 -25.74 19.67
C ARG A 101 4.47 -25.33 18.43
N VAL A 102 5.14 -26.27 17.78
CA VAL A 102 5.90 -26.02 16.54
C VAL A 102 5.64 -27.10 15.50
N PHE A 103 5.56 -26.70 14.24
CA PHE A 103 5.49 -27.61 13.09
C PHE A 103 6.21 -27.02 11.87
N SER A 104 6.56 -27.87 10.91
CA SER A 104 7.10 -27.42 9.61
C SER A 104 5.98 -27.30 8.58
N VAL A 105 6.08 -26.28 7.72
CA VAL A 105 5.21 -26.11 6.55
C VAL A 105 5.25 -27.35 5.63
N SER A 106 6.38 -28.06 5.57
CA SER A 106 6.52 -29.28 4.76
C SER A 106 5.89 -30.54 5.39
N ASN A 107 5.55 -30.49 6.69
CA ASN A 107 4.87 -31.59 7.39
C ASN A 107 4.02 -31.06 8.56
N PRO A 108 2.86 -30.41 8.30
CA PRO A 108 2.07 -29.79 9.36
C PRO A 108 1.45 -30.78 10.35
N ALA A 109 1.29 -32.05 9.96
CA ALA A 109 0.83 -33.12 10.84
C ALA A 109 1.78 -33.42 12.01
N ALA A 110 3.08 -33.10 11.87
CA ALA A 110 4.11 -33.38 12.88
C ALA A 110 4.28 -32.22 13.88
N VAL A 111 3.21 -31.90 14.63
CA VAL A 111 3.26 -30.87 15.69
C VAL A 111 3.95 -31.39 16.94
N ALA A 112 5.03 -30.73 17.36
CA ALA A 112 5.70 -30.95 18.64
C ALA A 112 5.32 -29.88 19.68
N THR A 113 5.61 -30.14 20.95
CA THR A 113 5.74 -29.07 21.97
C THR A 113 7.17 -28.56 21.92
N TRP A 114 7.34 -27.25 21.78
CA TRP A 114 8.62 -26.56 21.74
C TRP A 114 9.01 -25.99 23.10
N LEU A 115 8.05 -25.35 23.80
CA LEU A 115 8.21 -24.90 25.20
C LEU A 115 6.91 -25.19 25.98
N ASP A 116 7.02 -25.42 27.29
CA ASP A 116 5.88 -25.73 28.16
C ASP A 116 5.93 -24.92 29.47
N PHE A 117 5.04 -23.94 29.58
CA PHE A 117 4.78 -23.07 30.73
C PHE A 117 3.52 -23.50 31.50
N SER A 118 2.93 -24.67 31.22
CA SER A 118 1.61 -25.08 31.77
C SER A 118 1.55 -25.16 33.30
N THR A 119 2.70 -25.28 33.98
CA THR A 119 2.81 -25.23 35.45
C THR A 119 2.97 -23.82 36.03
N LEU A 120 3.25 -22.82 35.18
CA LEU A 120 3.52 -21.43 35.54
C LEU A 120 2.33 -20.50 35.23
N VAL A 121 1.51 -20.84 34.23
CA VAL A 121 0.39 -20.00 33.76
C VAL A 121 -0.87 -20.13 34.62
N ASN A 122 -1.57 -19.01 34.77
CA ASN A 122 -2.90 -18.91 35.36
C ASN A 122 -3.91 -18.62 34.24
N ALA A 123 -4.48 -19.68 33.67
CA ALA A 123 -5.33 -19.63 32.48
C ALA A 123 -6.82 -19.27 32.75
N ASN A 124 -7.10 -18.65 33.90
CA ASN A 124 -8.46 -18.29 34.31
C ASN A 124 -8.98 -17.09 33.50
N SER A 125 -10.25 -17.16 33.07
CA SER A 125 -10.93 -16.09 32.31
C SER A 125 -10.15 -15.71 31.03
N GLU A 126 -9.53 -14.54 30.91
CA GLU A 126 -8.74 -14.14 29.73
C GLU A 126 -7.26 -14.53 29.85
N GLY A 127 -6.77 -14.75 31.07
CA GLY A 127 -5.39 -15.11 31.35
C GLY A 127 -4.93 -16.40 30.66
N GLY A 128 -3.62 -16.55 30.50
CA GLY A 128 -2.95 -17.72 29.92
C GLY A 128 -1.53 -17.39 29.50
N LEU A 129 -1.01 -18.13 28.52
CA LEU A 129 0.11 -17.70 27.70
C LEU A 129 -0.43 -16.84 26.55
N LEU A 130 -0.06 -15.55 26.53
CA LEU A 130 -0.76 -14.52 25.74
C LEU A 130 0.10 -13.93 24.61
N GLY A 131 1.42 -13.88 24.80
CA GLY A 131 2.34 -13.31 23.82
C GLY A 131 3.70 -14.01 23.79
N MET A 132 4.32 -13.96 22.61
CA MET A 132 5.70 -14.35 22.38
C MET A 132 6.34 -13.44 21.33
N ALA A 133 7.62 -13.13 21.49
CA ALA A 133 8.49 -12.51 20.51
C ALA A 133 9.83 -13.26 20.44
N PHE A 134 10.39 -13.41 19.24
CA PHE A 134 11.79 -13.79 19.07
C PHE A 134 12.68 -12.55 19.26
N HIS A 135 13.90 -12.71 19.78
CA HIS A 135 14.91 -11.65 19.69
C HIS A 135 15.14 -11.27 18.21
N PRO A 136 15.40 -9.99 17.85
CA PRO A 136 15.60 -9.60 16.46
C PRO A 136 16.70 -10.41 15.75
N ASP A 137 17.84 -10.60 16.42
CA ASP A 137 18.96 -11.44 15.93
C ASP A 137 18.73 -12.97 16.12
N TYR A 138 17.52 -13.46 16.31
CA TYR A 138 17.26 -14.91 16.33
C TYR A 138 17.42 -15.47 14.90
N PRO A 139 18.06 -16.65 14.69
CA PRO A 139 18.53 -17.63 15.68
C PRO A 139 20.02 -17.51 16.08
N ALA A 140 20.70 -16.41 15.71
CA ALA A 140 22.08 -16.17 16.15
C ALA A 140 22.15 -15.94 17.67
N THR A 141 21.16 -15.21 18.20
CA THR A 141 20.79 -15.24 19.62
C THR A 141 19.83 -16.40 19.89
N ARG A 142 19.96 -17.01 21.07
CA ARG A 142 19.08 -18.10 21.54
C ARG A 142 18.05 -17.60 22.54
N GLU A 143 17.59 -16.37 22.34
CA GLU A 143 16.68 -15.68 23.25
C GLU A 143 15.29 -15.54 22.64
N VAL A 144 14.27 -15.85 23.43
CA VAL A 144 12.87 -15.49 23.14
C VAL A 144 12.22 -14.88 24.37
N PHE A 145 11.21 -14.06 24.14
CA PHE A 145 10.51 -13.32 25.18
C PHE A 145 9.05 -13.77 25.20
N VAL A 146 8.53 -14.03 26.40
CA VAL A 146 7.17 -14.53 26.60
C VAL A 146 6.40 -13.61 27.55
N SER A 147 5.11 -13.48 27.27
CA SER A 147 4.15 -12.71 28.06
C SER A 147 3.01 -13.64 28.48
N TYR A 148 2.81 -13.77 29.79
CA TYR A 148 1.83 -14.70 30.36
C TYR A 148 1.27 -14.21 31.69
N THR A 149 0.06 -14.62 32.04
CA THR A 149 -0.48 -14.46 33.40
C THR A 149 0.00 -15.61 34.28
N GLY A 150 0.61 -15.31 35.43
CA GLY A 150 1.20 -16.27 36.35
C GLY A 150 0.42 -16.50 37.64
N ASN A 151 1.05 -17.24 38.57
CA ASN A 151 0.52 -17.62 39.89
C ASN A 151 -0.77 -18.47 39.81
N PRO A 152 -0.73 -19.69 39.24
CA PRO A 152 -1.89 -20.59 39.23
C PRO A 152 -2.41 -20.86 40.65
N GLY A 153 -3.72 -20.66 40.85
CA GLY A 153 -4.39 -20.85 42.14
C GLY A 153 -4.15 -19.71 43.16
N GLY A 154 -3.42 -18.66 42.80
CA GLY A 154 -3.23 -17.46 43.62
C GLY A 154 -3.72 -16.18 42.94
N PRO A 155 -3.44 -14.99 43.53
CA PRO A 155 -3.66 -13.70 42.88
C PRO A 155 -2.89 -13.63 41.55
N MET A 156 -3.61 -13.26 40.49
CA MET A 156 -3.05 -13.22 39.13
C MET A 156 -2.02 -12.09 39.01
N VAL A 157 -1.00 -12.33 38.20
CA VAL A 157 0.01 -11.33 37.81
C VAL A 157 0.29 -11.47 36.32
N SER A 158 0.49 -10.38 35.57
CA SER A 158 1.13 -10.46 34.25
C SER A 158 2.65 -10.54 34.43
N ARG A 159 3.32 -11.35 33.61
CA ARG A 159 4.79 -11.47 33.58
C ARG A 159 5.29 -11.30 32.16
N VAL A 160 6.41 -10.59 32.04
CA VAL A 160 7.26 -10.60 30.84
C VAL A 160 8.58 -11.26 31.23
N SER A 161 8.96 -12.31 30.52
CA SER A 161 10.17 -13.10 30.81
C SER A 161 11.03 -13.26 29.56
N ARG A 162 12.36 -13.16 29.74
CA ARG A 162 13.36 -13.64 28.79
C ARG A 162 13.56 -15.14 29.01
N VAL A 163 13.70 -15.89 27.93
CA VAL A 163 13.93 -17.34 27.93
C VAL A 163 15.17 -17.63 27.10
N ILE A 164 16.19 -18.21 27.74
CA ILE A 164 17.42 -18.65 27.07
C ILE A 164 17.26 -20.12 26.68
N LEU A 165 17.47 -20.43 25.39
CA LEU A 165 17.38 -21.78 24.84
C LEU A 165 18.76 -22.45 24.76
N ASP A 166 18.87 -23.70 25.19
CA ASP A 166 20.04 -24.52 24.88
C ASP A 166 20.14 -24.83 23.37
N ASN A 167 19.00 -25.04 22.69
CA ASN A 167 18.89 -25.33 21.28
C ASN A 167 17.69 -24.63 20.61
N VAL A 168 17.86 -24.04 19.43
CA VAL A 168 16.81 -23.31 18.70
C VAL A 168 15.79 -24.20 17.99
N SER A 169 16.17 -25.42 17.62
CA SER A 169 15.32 -26.34 16.87
C SER A 169 14.42 -27.17 17.79
N SER A 170 14.99 -27.66 18.89
CA SER A 170 14.31 -28.51 19.88
C SER A 170 14.98 -28.30 21.25
N PRO A 171 14.64 -27.23 21.99
CA PRO A 171 15.22 -26.97 23.30
C PRO A 171 14.86 -28.10 24.29
N VAL A 172 15.80 -28.40 25.19
CA VAL A 172 15.61 -29.42 26.26
C VAL A 172 15.81 -28.78 27.63
N VAL A 173 16.71 -27.81 27.73
CA VAL A 173 16.95 -27.00 28.92
C VAL A 173 16.76 -25.53 28.58
N THR A 174 15.96 -24.83 29.39
CA THR A 174 15.74 -23.39 29.27
C THR A 174 15.95 -22.66 30.59
N THR A 175 16.52 -21.47 30.53
CA THR A 175 16.58 -20.55 31.67
C THR A 175 15.54 -19.46 31.51
N GLU A 176 14.57 -19.37 32.41
CA GLU A 176 13.66 -18.22 32.51
C GLU A 176 14.28 -17.12 33.37
N GLN A 177 14.26 -15.88 32.89
CA GLN A 177 14.56 -14.67 33.62
C GLN A 177 13.34 -13.75 33.56
N ILE A 178 12.60 -13.65 34.66
CA ILE A 178 11.47 -12.71 34.77
C ILE A 178 12.03 -11.29 34.71
N LEU A 179 11.60 -10.52 33.70
CA LEU A 179 11.99 -9.12 33.51
C LEU A 179 11.03 -8.20 34.26
N LEU A 180 9.73 -8.48 34.16
CA LEU A 180 8.66 -7.68 34.75
C LEU A 180 7.60 -8.59 35.39
N THR A 181 6.98 -8.12 36.47
CA THR A 181 5.75 -8.68 37.04
C THR A 181 4.83 -7.52 37.39
N VAL A 182 3.55 -7.63 37.05
CA VAL A 182 2.50 -6.62 37.31
C VAL A 182 1.30 -7.30 37.95
N ASP A 183 0.77 -6.76 39.04
CA ASP A 183 -0.38 -7.32 39.74
C ASP A 183 -1.67 -7.15 38.90
N GLN A 184 -2.43 -8.21 38.69
CA GLN A 184 -3.71 -8.20 37.97
C GLN A 184 -4.86 -8.33 38.96
N PRO A 185 -5.71 -7.28 39.16
CA PRO A 185 -6.76 -7.34 40.16
C PRO A 185 -7.94 -8.24 39.74
N PHE A 186 -8.17 -8.43 38.44
CA PHE A 186 -9.14 -9.38 37.88
C PHE A 186 -8.51 -10.30 36.82
N GLY A 187 -9.24 -11.36 36.45
CA GLY A 187 -8.84 -12.31 35.40
C GLY A 187 -9.21 -11.87 33.99
N ASN A 188 -9.55 -10.60 33.79
CA ASN A 188 -9.88 -10.01 32.50
C ASN A 188 -9.14 -8.68 32.33
N HIS A 189 -9.07 -8.20 31.09
CA HIS A 189 -8.28 -7.07 30.64
C HIS A 189 -6.77 -7.26 30.86
N ASN A 190 -6.27 -8.47 30.60
CA ASN A 190 -4.88 -8.80 30.83
C ASN A 190 -3.95 -8.40 29.66
N GLY A 191 -4.52 -8.02 28.49
CA GLY A 191 -3.78 -7.70 27.26
C GLY A 191 -2.80 -8.81 26.88
N GLY A 192 -1.51 -8.48 26.85
CA GLY A 192 -0.43 -9.46 26.94
C GLY A 192 0.20 -9.88 25.62
N ASP A 193 -0.14 -9.27 24.48
CA ASP A 193 0.69 -9.41 23.29
C ASP A 193 2.01 -8.64 23.42
N ILE A 194 3.05 -9.16 22.78
CA ILE A 194 4.44 -8.74 22.87
C ILE A 194 5.14 -8.92 21.51
N ALA A 195 5.91 -7.92 21.10
CA ALA A 195 6.71 -7.94 19.88
C ALA A 195 7.92 -7.00 19.99
N PHE A 196 8.95 -7.25 19.18
CA PHE A 196 9.94 -6.23 18.89
C PHE A 196 9.43 -5.29 17.81
N SER A 197 9.77 -4.03 17.98
CA SER A 197 9.67 -2.98 16.98
C SER A 197 10.83 -3.02 15.97
N PRO A 198 10.69 -2.32 14.84
CA PRO A 198 11.81 -1.93 13.98
C PRO A 198 12.86 -1.06 14.69
N ASP A 199 12.49 -0.30 15.74
CA ASP A 199 13.42 0.49 16.56
C ASP A 199 14.30 -0.36 17.52
N GLY A 200 14.06 -1.68 17.60
CA GLY A 200 14.85 -2.63 18.38
C GLY A 200 14.42 -2.82 19.84
N TYR A 201 13.42 -2.09 20.33
CA TYR A 201 12.88 -2.25 21.68
C TYR A 201 11.77 -3.31 21.78
N LEU A 202 11.53 -3.78 23.00
CA LEU A 202 10.48 -4.76 23.31
C LEU A 202 9.22 -4.03 23.78
N TYR A 203 8.15 -4.19 23.02
CA TYR A 203 6.85 -3.55 23.23
C TYR A 203 5.82 -4.57 23.74
N PHE A 204 4.97 -4.19 24.69
CA PHE A 204 3.88 -5.01 25.21
C PHE A 204 2.72 -4.16 25.76
N GLY A 205 1.48 -4.65 25.62
CA GLY A 205 0.28 -3.97 26.09
C GLY A 205 -0.32 -4.66 27.32
N LEU A 206 -0.82 -3.88 28.29
CA LEU A 206 -1.61 -4.38 29.43
C LEU A 206 -2.89 -3.56 29.56
N GLY A 207 -4.03 -4.23 29.74
CA GLY A 207 -5.30 -3.58 30.00
C GLY A 207 -5.40 -2.98 31.40
N ASP A 208 -6.50 -2.28 31.68
CA ASP A 208 -6.76 -1.51 32.90
C ASP A 208 -6.83 -2.37 34.19
N GLY A 209 -6.82 -3.70 34.06
CA GLY A 209 -6.87 -4.67 35.15
C GLY A 209 -8.25 -5.28 35.40
N GLY A 210 -9.29 -4.83 34.69
CA GLY A 210 -10.60 -5.49 34.65
C GLY A 210 -11.63 -4.99 35.66
N GLY A 211 -12.72 -5.75 35.77
CA GLY A 211 -13.87 -5.41 36.64
C GLY A 211 -14.72 -4.22 36.19
N GLY A 212 -14.50 -3.70 34.99
CA GLY A 212 -15.37 -2.76 34.29
C GLY A 212 -15.21 -1.29 34.68
N ASN A 213 -15.54 -0.42 33.73
CA ASN A 213 -15.53 1.05 33.80
C ASN A 213 -14.23 1.69 34.35
N ASP A 214 -13.07 1.01 34.32
CA ASP A 214 -11.83 1.39 35.02
C ASP A 214 -12.09 1.98 36.43
N HIS A 215 -12.80 1.23 37.27
CA HIS A 215 -13.18 1.71 38.61
C HIS A 215 -11.99 1.95 39.57
N PHE A 216 -10.78 1.52 39.20
CA PHE A 216 -9.53 1.87 39.90
C PHE A 216 -8.82 3.11 39.32
N GLY A 217 -9.23 3.59 38.15
CA GLY A 217 -8.62 4.72 37.44
C GLY A 217 -7.20 4.43 36.94
N TYR A 218 -6.88 3.17 36.64
CA TYR A 218 -5.54 2.74 36.25
C TYR A 218 -5.16 3.19 34.83
N ALA A 219 -6.11 3.26 33.88
CA ALA A 219 -5.83 3.63 32.50
C ALA A 219 -5.27 5.05 32.36
N GLN A 220 -5.74 6.00 33.17
CA GLN A 220 -5.20 7.37 33.23
C GLN A 220 -4.09 7.56 34.29
N ASN A 221 -3.88 6.60 35.19
CA ASN A 221 -2.88 6.72 36.25
C ASN A 221 -1.50 6.22 35.79
N ASN A 222 -0.61 7.16 35.49
CA ASN A 222 0.76 6.85 35.06
C ASN A 222 1.68 6.29 36.16
N THR A 223 1.26 6.21 37.44
CA THR A 223 2.01 5.48 38.48
C THR A 223 1.73 3.97 38.48
N ARG A 224 0.99 3.48 37.47
CA ARG A 224 0.61 2.08 37.23
C ARG A 224 0.97 1.68 35.80
N LEU A 225 1.20 0.38 35.60
CA LEU A 225 1.49 -0.23 34.29
C LEU A 225 0.25 -0.76 33.56
N LEU A 226 -0.92 -0.69 34.19
CA LEU A 226 -2.20 -1.17 33.65
C LEU A 226 -2.89 -0.08 32.83
N GLY A 227 -3.55 -0.47 31.74
CA GLY A 227 -4.16 0.41 30.74
C GLY A 227 -3.12 1.23 29.98
N LYS A 228 -2.06 0.57 29.53
CA LYS A 228 -0.86 1.18 28.92
C LYS A 228 -0.35 0.36 27.73
N MET A 229 0.28 1.07 26.80
CA MET A 229 1.30 0.49 25.93
C MET A 229 2.66 0.72 26.58
N LEU A 230 3.48 -0.32 26.68
CA LEU A 230 4.74 -0.33 27.42
C LEU A 230 5.90 -0.64 26.47
N ARG A 231 7.06 -0.04 26.71
CA ARG A 231 8.30 -0.19 25.92
C ARG A 231 9.52 -0.25 26.82
N ILE A 232 10.29 -1.33 26.69
CA ILE A 232 11.53 -1.57 27.44
C ILE A 232 12.66 -1.99 26.50
N ASP A 233 13.90 -1.76 26.93
CA ASP A 233 15.10 -2.18 26.21
C ASP A 233 15.68 -3.45 26.85
N VAL A 234 15.66 -4.54 26.08
CA VAL A 234 16.23 -5.84 26.46
C VAL A 234 17.45 -6.22 25.63
N VAL A 235 17.87 -5.34 24.70
CA VAL A 235 19.03 -5.59 23.82
C VAL A 235 20.29 -5.02 24.46
N ALA A 236 20.19 -3.86 25.13
CA ALA A 236 21.34 -3.27 25.84
C ALA A 236 21.68 -3.95 27.18
N VAL A 237 20.80 -4.82 27.72
CA VAL A 237 21.05 -5.59 28.96
C VAL A 237 21.12 -7.08 28.63
N VAL A 238 22.30 -7.56 28.24
CA VAL A 238 22.52 -8.93 27.74
C VAL A 238 22.57 -9.95 28.90
N TYR A 239 22.03 -11.15 28.68
CA TYR A 239 22.14 -12.25 29.65
C TYR A 239 23.63 -12.58 29.96
N PRO A 240 24.02 -12.80 31.24
CA PRO A 240 23.19 -13.08 32.41
C PRO A 240 22.78 -11.86 33.26
N ASP A 241 23.02 -10.62 32.80
CA ASP A 241 22.72 -9.45 33.62
C ASP A 241 21.20 -9.32 33.91
N PRO A 242 20.81 -8.91 35.13
CA PRO A 242 19.43 -8.92 35.56
C PRO A 242 18.60 -7.75 34.99
N GLY A 243 17.56 -8.09 34.23
CA GLY A 243 16.48 -7.17 33.85
C GLY A 243 16.66 -6.50 32.48
N TYR A 244 16.26 -5.24 32.41
CA TYR A 244 16.10 -4.44 31.19
C TYR A 244 16.56 -2.98 31.42
N SER A 245 16.79 -2.20 30.36
CA SER A 245 16.98 -0.74 30.38
C SER A 245 15.70 -0.01 29.98
N ILE A 246 15.62 1.29 30.25
CA ILE A 246 14.56 2.16 29.75
C ILE A 246 15.07 2.88 28.49
N PRO A 247 14.33 2.87 27.37
CA PRO A 247 14.66 3.68 26.19
C PRO A 247 14.77 5.17 26.55
N ALA A 248 15.82 5.83 26.05
CA ALA A 248 16.16 7.20 26.42
C ALA A 248 15.16 8.27 25.93
N ASP A 249 14.21 7.90 25.08
CA ASP A 249 13.12 8.76 24.62
C ASP A 249 11.73 8.35 25.19
N ASN A 250 11.65 7.40 26.14
CA ASN A 250 10.38 7.13 26.82
C ASN A 250 9.87 8.41 27.55
N PRO A 251 8.56 8.70 27.55
CA PRO A 251 7.97 9.89 28.20
C PRO A 251 8.33 10.15 29.67
N PHE A 252 8.81 9.16 30.40
CA PHE A 252 9.14 9.23 31.83
C PHE A 252 10.49 8.56 32.16
N GLU A 253 11.39 8.46 31.18
CA GLU A 253 12.71 7.83 31.20
C GLU A 253 13.56 8.10 32.46
N ALA A 254 13.48 9.31 33.02
CA ALA A 254 14.25 9.73 34.18
C ALA A 254 13.77 9.14 35.53
N ASN A 255 12.60 8.49 35.57
CA ASN A 255 12.01 7.96 36.79
C ASN A 255 12.56 6.57 37.17
N ALA A 256 12.41 6.21 38.45
CA ALA A 256 12.71 4.85 38.91
C ALA A 256 11.73 3.84 38.29
N LYS A 257 12.22 2.64 37.95
CA LYS A 257 11.42 1.54 37.41
C LYS A 257 10.24 1.17 38.30
N CYS A 258 9.14 0.80 37.65
CA CYS A 258 7.86 0.56 38.30
C CYS A 258 7.80 -0.83 38.94
N GLY A 259 7.22 -0.92 40.14
CA GLY A 259 7.02 -2.18 40.86
C GLY A 259 5.72 -2.89 40.46
N PRO A 260 5.45 -4.11 40.97
CA PRO A 260 4.29 -4.91 40.54
C PRO A 260 2.93 -4.23 40.72
N ALA A 261 2.76 -3.49 41.81
CA ALA A 261 1.56 -2.71 42.06
C ALA A 261 1.65 -1.29 41.52
N ALA A 262 2.73 -0.55 41.84
CA ALA A 262 2.84 0.89 41.61
C ALA A 262 4.29 1.40 41.62
N ASN A 263 4.45 2.67 41.22
CA ASN A 263 5.62 3.49 41.47
C ASN A 263 5.26 4.76 42.29
N ALA A 264 6.26 5.47 42.81
CA ALA A 264 6.10 6.76 43.47
C ALA A 264 6.00 7.95 42.48
N ALA A 265 6.49 7.77 41.25
CA ALA A 265 6.39 8.70 40.13
C ALA A 265 5.76 7.98 38.91
N SER A 266 5.64 8.66 37.76
CA SER A 266 5.20 8.00 36.53
C SER A 266 6.14 6.84 36.16
N CYS A 267 5.58 5.70 35.74
CA CYS A 267 6.33 4.50 35.43
C CYS A 267 7.15 4.69 34.12
N PRO A 268 8.49 4.58 34.16
CA PRO A 268 9.38 4.90 33.03
C PRO A 268 9.20 3.94 31.83
N GLU A 269 8.51 2.83 32.01
CA GLU A 269 8.20 1.83 30.98
C GLU A 269 7.05 2.25 30.06
N ILE A 270 6.27 3.28 30.42
CA ILE A 270 5.09 3.72 29.65
C ILE A 270 5.51 4.35 28.32
N TYR A 271 4.99 3.81 27.22
CA TYR A 271 5.06 4.40 25.88
C TYR A 271 3.81 5.23 25.58
N ALA A 272 2.62 4.70 25.86
CA ALA A 272 1.33 5.39 25.70
C ALA A 272 0.33 4.97 26.79
N THR A 273 -0.71 5.79 27.00
CA THR A 273 -1.64 5.68 28.13
C THR A 273 -3.11 5.76 27.71
N GLY A 274 -4.04 5.49 28.63
CA GLY A 274 -5.47 5.57 28.36
C GLY A 274 -6.02 4.47 27.44
N LEU A 275 -5.48 3.25 27.54
CA LEU A 275 -5.99 2.06 26.84
C LEU A 275 -6.84 1.20 27.79
N ARG A 276 -7.80 0.44 27.26
CA ARG A 276 -8.72 -0.42 28.04
C ARG A 276 -8.22 -1.85 28.18
N ASN A 277 -8.08 -2.56 27.07
CA ASN A 277 -7.59 -3.93 26.97
C ASN A 277 -6.94 -4.16 25.59
N PRO A 278 -5.70 -3.69 25.39
CA PRO A 278 -4.98 -3.83 24.13
C PRO A 278 -4.63 -5.30 23.87
N TRP A 279 -5.40 -5.96 23.00
CA TRP A 279 -5.33 -7.41 22.81
C TRP A 279 -4.30 -7.84 21.77
N ARG A 280 -4.51 -7.56 20.46
CA ARG A 280 -3.47 -7.68 19.43
C ARG A 280 -3.15 -6.35 18.80
N TRP A 281 -1.89 -6.22 18.46
CA TRP A 281 -1.32 -5.07 17.80
C TRP A 281 -0.11 -5.52 16.97
N SER A 282 0.28 -4.71 16.00
CA SER A 282 1.41 -5.01 15.12
C SER A 282 2.11 -3.75 14.67
N PHE A 283 3.43 -3.86 14.44
CA PHE A 283 4.15 -2.90 13.61
C PHE A 283 3.94 -3.23 12.13
N ASP A 284 3.63 -2.22 11.33
CA ASP A 284 3.66 -2.35 9.88
C ASP A 284 5.11 -2.42 9.38
N ARG A 285 5.48 -3.55 8.75
CA ARG A 285 6.84 -3.83 8.24
C ARG A 285 7.37 -2.83 7.20
N ALA A 286 6.55 -1.88 6.72
CA ALA A 286 6.94 -0.91 5.70
C ALA A 286 6.93 0.57 6.15
N THR A 287 6.29 0.89 7.29
CA THR A 287 6.18 2.28 7.80
C THR A 287 6.56 2.41 9.27
N ASP A 288 6.79 1.29 9.96
CA ASP A 288 7.05 1.19 11.39
C ASP A 288 5.88 1.67 12.29
N ASP A 289 4.69 1.87 11.71
CA ASP A 289 3.49 2.28 12.44
C ASP A 289 2.96 1.19 13.36
N LEU A 290 2.68 1.55 14.61
CA LEU A 290 2.07 0.67 15.61
C LEU A 290 0.54 0.72 15.53
N TRP A 291 -0.06 -0.33 14.99
CA TRP A 291 -1.51 -0.50 14.88
C TRP A 291 -2.05 -1.43 15.96
N LEU A 292 -3.12 -1.04 16.64
CA LEU A 292 -3.62 -1.72 17.85
C LEU A 292 -5.14 -1.83 17.84
N GLY A 293 -5.68 -3.02 18.13
CA GLY A 293 -7.08 -3.19 18.51
C GLY A 293 -7.23 -3.06 20.02
N ASP A 294 -8.05 -2.11 20.49
CA ASP A 294 -8.38 -1.96 21.91
C ASP A 294 -9.82 -2.39 22.17
N VAL A 295 -10.02 -3.31 23.11
CA VAL A 295 -11.33 -3.92 23.35
C VAL A 295 -12.22 -3.01 24.19
N GLY A 296 -13.43 -2.75 23.71
CA GLY A 296 -14.45 -1.88 24.29
C GLY A 296 -15.14 -2.41 25.55
N GLU A 297 -15.88 -1.55 26.25
CA GLU A 297 -16.63 -1.92 27.46
C GLU A 297 -17.99 -2.53 27.14
N GLY A 298 -18.70 -1.98 26.15
CA GLY A 298 -20.03 -2.43 25.77
C GLY A 298 -20.73 -1.60 24.69
N SER A 299 -20.08 -0.58 24.15
CA SER A 299 -20.64 0.28 23.11
C SER A 299 -19.81 0.28 21.83
N ARG A 300 -18.47 0.37 21.94
CA ARG A 300 -17.55 0.57 20.82
C ARG A 300 -16.27 -0.24 20.96
N GLU A 301 -15.92 -0.92 19.88
CA GLU A 301 -14.60 -1.48 19.65
C GLU A 301 -13.78 -0.52 18.78
N GLU A 302 -12.47 -0.41 18.99
CA GLU A 302 -11.66 0.62 18.31
C GLU A 302 -10.30 0.13 17.78
N VAL A 303 -9.86 0.76 16.68
CA VAL A 303 -8.50 0.61 16.14
C VAL A 303 -7.74 1.91 16.37
N ASN A 304 -6.61 1.80 17.05
CA ASN A 304 -5.71 2.91 17.36
C ASN A 304 -4.40 2.81 16.57
N ARG A 305 -3.87 3.96 16.15
CA ARG A 305 -2.47 4.13 15.73
C ARG A 305 -1.71 4.74 16.90
N ILE A 306 -0.82 3.97 17.50
CA ILE A 306 -0.22 4.29 18.80
C ILE A 306 1.02 5.15 18.62
N GLU A 307 1.00 6.32 19.25
CA GLU A 307 2.08 7.31 19.23
C GLU A 307 2.73 7.44 20.61
N ARG A 308 4.03 7.75 20.61
CA ARG A 308 4.82 7.94 21.83
C ARG A 308 4.30 9.12 22.65
N GLY A 309 3.88 8.84 23.89
CA GLY A 309 3.27 9.81 24.80
C GLY A 309 1.78 10.03 24.57
N GLY A 310 1.16 9.32 23.61
CA GLY A 310 -0.27 9.42 23.31
C GLY A 310 -1.16 8.99 24.48
N ASN A 311 -2.35 9.61 24.56
CA ASN A 311 -3.39 9.27 25.51
C ASN A 311 -4.69 8.94 24.76
N TYR A 312 -5.05 7.66 24.74
CA TYR A 312 -6.21 7.13 23.99
C TYR A 312 -7.52 7.24 24.77
N GLY A 313 -7.48 7.82 25.98
CA GLY A 313 -8.65 8.42 26.58
C GLY A 313 -9.58 7.49 27.35
N TRP A 314 -9.37 6.16 27.38
CA TRP A 314 -10.10 5.29 28.30
C TRP A 314 -9.84 5.75 29.76
N ASN A 315 -10.84 5.96 30.62
CA ASN A 315 -12.29 5.70 30.48
C ASN A 315 -13.17 6.95 30.23
N CYS A 316 -12.59 8.06 29.75
CA CYS A 316 -13.28 9.27 29.30
C CYS A 316 -13.88 9.12 27.88
N ARG A 317 -13.29 8.24 27.08
CA ARG A 317 -13.69 7.85 25.72
C ARG A 317 -13.97 6.35 25.65
N GLU A 318 -14.78 5.96 24.67
CA GLU A 318 -14.98 4.58 24.21
C GLU A 318 -15.29 4.72 22.71
N GLY A 319 -14.34 4.43 21.83
CA GLY A 319 -14.43 4.87 20.43
C GLY A 319 -14.58 6.39 20.31
N PHE A 320 -15.35 6.83 19.30
CA PHE A 320 -15.66 8.25 19.10
C PHE A 320 -16.69 8.83 20.09
N ILE A 321 -17.31 8.00 20.94
CA ILE A 321 -18.34 8.44 21.90
C ILE A 321 -17.75 8.84 23.26
N ALA A 322 -18.60 9.22 24.21
CA ALA A 322 -18.19 9.45 25.59
C ALA A 322 -18.09 8.10 26.33
N GLY A 323 -17.00 7.89 27.05
CA GLY A 323 -16.83 6.74 27.94
C GLY A 323 -17.65 6.87 29.23
N PRO A 324 -17.57 5.88 30.14
CA PRO A 324 -18.36 5.86 31.36
C PRO A 324 -17.96 6.94 32.40
N SER A 325 -16.74 7.49 32.31
CA SER A 325 -16.29 8.57 33.18
C SER A 325 -16.44 9.95 32.55
N ASN A 326 -16.99 10.89 33.33
CA ASN A 326 -17.06 12.30 32.95
C ASN A 326 -15.72 13.00 33.26
N CYS A 327 -14.84 13.07 32.26
CA CYS A 327 -13.54 13.73 32.35
C CYS A 327 -13.20 14.57 31.11
N SER A 328 -12.14 15.38 31.22
CA SER A 328 -11.69 16.27 30.16
C SER A 328 -11.19 15.48 28.94
N THR A 329 -11.74 15.78 27.76
CA THR A 329 -11.28 15.22 26.48
C THR A 329 -10.13 16.01 25.83
N ALA A 330 -9.68 17.10 26.44
CA ALA A 330 -8.59 17.91 25.91
C ALA A 330 -7.25 17.13 25.94
N GLY A 331 -6.62 16.99 24.77
CA GLY A 331 -5.34 16.29 24.62
C GLY A 331 -5.45 14.76 24.51
N LEU A 332 -6.67 14.22 24.36
CA LEU A 332 -6.87 12.83 23.98
C LEU A 332 -6.67 12.66 22.47
N ILE A 333 -6.20 11.49 22.05
CA ILE A 333 -6.13 11.05 20.66
C ILE A 333 -7.37 10.20 20.39
N ASP A 334 -8.19 10.61 19.42
CA ASP A 334 -9.33 9.80 18.97
C ASP A 334 -8.82 8.60 18.14
N PRO A 335 -9.53 7.45 18.10
CA PRO A 335 -9.12 6.28 17.35
C PRO A 335 -9.15 6.52 15.84
N VAL A 336 -8.49 5.64 15.09
CA VAL A 336 -8.49 5.66 13.61
C VAL A 336 -9.87 5.30 13.06
N THR A 337 -10.54 4.37 13.74
CA THR A 337 -11.93 3.96 13.47
C THR A 337 -12.51 3.31 14.73
N ASP A 338 -13.85 3.26 14.82
CA ASP A 338 -14.56 2.44 15.78
C ASP A 338 -15.67 1.61 15.08
N TYR A 339 -16.22 0.63 15.77
CA TYR A 339 -17.48 0.00 15.38
C TYR A 339 -18.35 -0.36 16.59
N PRO A 340 -19.69 -0.31 16.47
CA PRO A 340 -20.58 -0.64 17.57
C PRO A 340 -20.75 -2.15 17.76
N HIS A 341 -21.16 -2.56 18.96
CA HIS A 341 -21.65 -3.93 19.25
C HIS A 341 -22.99 -4.20 18.54
N ALA A 342 -22.94 -4.39 17.22
CA ALA A 342 -24.06 -4.68 16.34
C ALA A 342 -23.76 -5.96 15.53
N ASN A 343 -24.76 -6.55 14.86
CA ASN A 343 -24.56 -7.72 13.98
C ASN A 343 -23.90 -8.97 14.64
N GLY A 344 -23.83 -9.02 15.98
CA GLY A 344 -23.12 -10.07 16.71
C GLY A 344 -21.65 -9.76 17.01
N ASP A 345 -21.17 -8.55 16.68
CA ASP A 345 -19.85 -8.04 17.04
C ASP A 345 -19.76 -7.82 18.57
N VAL A 346 -18.62 -8.16 19.21
CA VAL A 346 -18.46 -8.25 20.69
C VAL A 346 -17.13 -7.71 21.22
N SER A 347 -16.02 -7.87 20.49
CA SER A 347 -14.67 -7.64 20.99
C SER A 347 -13.67 -7.66 19.83
N ILE A 348 -12.91 -6.59 19.62
CA ILE A 348 -11.92 -6.53 18.55
C ILE A 348 -10.73 -7.43 18.83
N THR A 349 -10.33 -8.18 17.83
CA THR A 349 -9.11 -8.99 17.90
C THR A 349 -7.86 -8.15 17.63
N GLY A 350 -7.98 -7.13 16.77
CA GLY A 350 -6.85 -6.46 16.12
C GLY A 350 -6.35 -7.26 14.91
N GLY A 351 -5.20 -6.88 14.34
CA GLY A 351 -4.59 -7.57 13.21
C GLY A 351 -3.34 -6.90 12.66
N TYR A 352 -3.16 -6.91 11.34
CA TYR A 352 -1.93 -6.51 10.64
C TYR A 352 -2.18 -5.71 9.36
N VAL A 353 -1.24 -4.84 8.99
CA VAL A 353 -1.19 -4.29 7.63
C VAL A 353 -0.80 -5.40 6.65
N TYR A 354 -1.64 -5.67 5.65
CA TYR A 354 -1.40 -6.74 4.68
C TYR A 354 -0.28 -6.35 3.70
N ARG A 355 0.70 -7.25 3.50
CA ARG A 355 1.90 -6.98 2.69
C ARG A 355 2.18 -8.03 1.60
N GLY A 356 1.38 -9.10 1.54
CA GLY A 356 1.48 -10.20 0.59
C GLY A 356 1.07 -9.83 -0.84
N THR A 357 0.97 -10.86 -1.68
CA THR A 357 0.67 -10.75 -3.11
C THR A 357 -0.59 -11.52 -3.53
N GLY A 358 -1.09 -12.45 -2.69
CA GLY A 358 -2.32 -13.19 -2.94
C GLY A 358 -3.61 -12.37 -2.91
N LEU A 359 -3.60 -11.21 -2.25
CA LEU A 359 -4.72 -10.26 -2.16
C LEU A 359 -4.27 -8.82 -2.50
N PRO A 360 -3.99 -8.49 -3.79
CA PRO A 360 -3.43 -7.20 -4.17
C PRO A 360 -4.23 -5.98 -3.70
N ALA A 361 -5.56 -6.10 -3.64
CA ALA A 361 -6.47 -5.04 -3.19
C ALA A 361 -6.36 -4.71 -1.69
N LEU A 362 -5.74 -5.58 -0.88
CA LEU A 362 -5.51 -5.34 0.54
C LEU A 362 -4.12 -4.77 0.84
N ARG A 363 -3.22 -4.69 -0.14
CA ARG A 363 -1.80 -4.36 0.11
C ARG A 363 -1.65 -2.95 0.65
N GLY A 364 -1.15 -2.84 1.89
CA GLY A 364 -1.04 -1.59 2.63
C GLY A 364 -2.26 -1.19 3.47
N ARG A 365 -3.32 -2.00 3.47
CA ARG A 365 -4.51 -1.80 4.33
C ARG A 365 -4.36 -2.61 5.62
N TYR A 366 -4.76 -2.02 6.76
CA TYR A 366 -4.82 -2.73 8.03
C TYR A 366 -6.03 -3.66 8.07
N VAL A 367 -5.80 -4.96 8.23
CA VAL A 367 -6.82 -5.99 8.30
C VAL A 367 -6.99 -6.44 9.75
N PHE A 368 -8.23 -6.47 10.24
CA PHE A 368 -8.59 -6.80 11.62
C PHE A 368 -9.92 -7.57 11.66
N ALA A 369 -10.27 -8.12 12.82
CA ALA A 369 -11.52 -8.85 13.01
C ALA A 369 -12.16 -8.59 14.37
N ASP A 370 -13.41 -9.04 14.49
CA ASP A 370 -14.11 -9.22 15.76
C ASP A 370 -14.07 -10.69 16.19
N PHE A 371 -13.79 -10.92 17.47
CA PHE A 371 -13.68 -12.24 18.08
C PHE A 371 -15.03 -12.98 18.17
N GLY A 372 -16.13 -12.25 18.38
CA GLY A 372 -17.46 -12.79 18.63
C GLY A 372 -18.20 -13.12 17.33
N SER A 373 -18.24 -12.18 16.39
CA SER A 373 -18.92 -12.38 15.10
C SER A 373 -18.06 -13.13 14.08
N GLY A 374 -16.73 -13.11 14.21
CA GLY A 374 -15.82 -13.68 13.22
C GLY A 374 -15.75 -12.89 11.91
N ARG A 375 -16.33 -11.68 11.87
CA ARG A 375 -16.25 -10.77 10.73
C ARG A 375 -14.85 -10.15 10.64
N ILE A 376 -14.35 -10.03 9.41
CA ILE A 376 -13.02 -9.50 9.09
C ILE A 376 -13.18 -8.28 8.20
N TRP A 377 -12.49 -7.20 8.54
CA TRP A 377 -12.49 -5.95 7.78
C TRP A 377 -11.08 -5.53 7.38
N ALA A 378 -11.00 -4.65 6.38
CA ALA A 378 -9.84 -3.80 6.15
C ALA A 378 -10.21 -2.32 6.40
N LEU A 379 -9.25 -1.53 6.85
CA LEU A 379 -9.38 -0.07 6.79
C LEU A 379 -9.36 0.40 5.34
N GLU A 380 -10.37 1.16 4.95
CA GLU A 380 -10.42 1.93 3.70
C GLU A 380 -10.21 3.41 4.01
N ASP A 381 -9.31 4.08 3.29
CA ASP A 381 -9.13 5.53 3.35
C ASP A 381 -10.40 6.21 2.82
N ASP A 382 -11.01 7.10 3.61
CA ASP A 382 -12.27 7.76 3.26
C ASP A 382 -12.10 8.94 2.27
N GLY A 383 -10.86 9.25 1.88
CA GLY A 383 -10.50 10.36 1.00
C GLY A 383 -10.60 11.74 1.67
N GLN A 384 -10.90 11.80 2.96
CA GLN A 384 -11.02 13.02 3.78
C GLN A 384 -10.01 13.05 4.94
N GLY A 385 -9.15 12.03 5.05
CA GLY A 385 -8.13 11.89 6.08
C GLY A 385 -8.57 11.05 7.29
N GLY A 386 -9.71 10.36 7.18
CA GLY A 386 -10.17 9.33 8.10
C GLY A 386 -10.17 7.94 7.45
N TYR A 387 -10.77 6.98 8.14
CA TYR A 387 -10.89 5.61 7.66
C TYR A 387 -12.30 5.05 7.90
N SER A 388 -12.69 4.08 7.07
CA SER A 388 -13.92 3.31 7.22
C SER A 388 -13.65 1.80 7.20
N ASN A 389 -14.61 1.02 7.68
CA ASN A 389 -14.46 -0.42 7.88
C ASN A 389 -15.08 -1.19 6.71
N ASP A 390 -14.26 -1.54 5.72
CA ASP A 390 -14.63 -2.35 4.56
C ASP A 390 -14.72 -3.83 4.96
N LEU A 391 -15.91 -4.42 4.85
CA LEU A 391 -16.17 -5.80 5.28
C LEU A 391 -15.66 -6.78 4.21
N LEU A 392 -14.56 -7.47 4.52
CA LEU A 392 -13.93 -8.41 3.60
C LEU A 392 -14.66 -9.75 3.57
N VAL A 393 -15.00 -10.28 4.75
CA VAL A 393 -15.61 -11.60 4.90
C VAL A 393 -16.32 -11.75 6.26
N ASP A 394 -17.46 -12.42 6.24
CA ASP A 394 -18.19 -12.90 7.42
C ASP A 394 -17.84 -14.39 7.63
N THR A 395 -17.33 -14.76 8.80
CA THR A 395 -16.79 -16.11 9.06
C THR A 395 -17.37 -16.72 10.34
N PRO A 396 -17.54 -18.05 10.42
CA PRO A 396 -18.07 -18.72 11.61
C PRO A 396 -17.00 -18.98 12.69
N TYR A 397 -15.91 -18.21 12.73
CA TYR A 397 -14.72 -18.49 13.56
C TYR A 397 -14.58 -17.50 14.71
N ASN A 398 -14.08 -17.97 15.86
CA ASN A 398 -13.76 -17.10 16.98
C ASN A 398 -12.29 -16.70 16.89
N ILE A 399 -12.05 -15.60 16.16
CA ILE A 399 -10.71 -15.19 15.72
C ILE A 399 -9.92 -14.62 16.90
N SER A 400 -9.00 -15.38 17.49
CA SER A 400 -8.24 -14.95 18.69
C SER A 400 -6.95 -14.21 18.38
N ALA A 401 -6.36 -14.44 17.21
CA ALA A 401 -5.17 -13.73 16.75
C ALA A 401 -4.99 -13.84 15.24
N PHE A 402 -4.35 -12.84 14.66
CA PHE A 402 -3.78 -12.90 13.32
C PHE A 402 -2.28 -13.23 13.36
N ALA A 403 -1.71 -13.51 12.19
CA ALA A 403 -0.28 -13.50 11.95
C ALA A 403 0.02 -13.10 10.49
N LEU A 404 1.00 -12.24 10.29
CA LEU A 404 1.58 -11.95 8.98
C LEU A 404 2.78 -12.88 8.75
N GLY A 405 2.68 -13.82 7.81
CA GLY A 405 3.76 -14.75 7.48
C GLY A 405 4.97 -14.04 6.84
N GLU A 406 6.11 -14.75 6.74
CA GLU A 406 7.31 -14.21 6.09
C GLU A 406 7.13 -14.00 4.57
N ASN A 407 6.10 -14.59 3.97
CA ASN A 407 5.62 -14.31 2.62
C ASN A 407 4.71 -13.08 2.51
N GLY A 408 4.40 -12.40 3.63
CA GLY A 408 3.46 -11.28 3.69
C GLY A 408 1.98 -11.69 3.65
N GLU A 409 1.67 -12.99 3.53
CA GLU A 409 0.29 -13.47 3.55
C GLU A 409 -0.27 -13.47 4.97
N LEU A 410 -1.60 -13.31 5.08
CA LEU A 410 -2.27 -13.16 6.36
C LEU A 410 -2.98 -14.44 6.79
N TYR A 411 -2.70 -14.83 8.03
CA TYR A 411 -3.23 -16.02 8.68
C TYR A 411 -3.96 -15.63 9.97
N PHE A 412 -4.85 -16.48 10.47
CA PHE A 412 -5.50 -16.29 11.76
C PHE A 412 -5.80 -17.60 12.50
N ALA A 413 -5.93 -17.51 13.82
CA ALA A 413 -6.32 -18.60 14.71
C ALA A 413 -7.82 -18.55 15.00
N ASP A 414 -8.52 -19.67 14.81
CA ASP A 414 -9.82 -19.88 15.44
C ASP A 414 -9.61 -20.56 16.80
N ILE A 415 -9.96 -19.87 17.90
CA ILE A 415 -9.78 -20.42 19.25
C ILE A 415 -10.69 -21.62 19.52
N SER A 416 -11.83 -21.69 18.82
CA SER A 416 -12.91 -22.65 19.09
C SER A 416 -12.65 -24.00 18.42
N SER A 417 -12.28 -24.03 17.13
CA SER A 417 -11.85 -25.26 16.45
C SER A 417 -10.38 -25.61 16.68
N GLY A 418 -9.55 -24.63 17.07
CA GLY A 418 -8.10 -24.80 17.16
C GLY A 418 -7.41 -24.82 15.79
N GLN A 419 -8.08 -24.43 14.70
CA GLN A 419 -7.50 -24.41 13.36
C GLN A 419 -6.76 -23.10 13.05
N ILE A 420 -5.82 -23.20 12.11
CA ILE A 420 -5.10 -22.07 11.53
C ILE A 420 -5.64 -21.83 10.12
N ARG A 421 -6.04 -20.60 9.83
CA ARG A 421 -6.70 -20.21 8.58
C ARG A 421 -5.83 -19.23 7.82
N GLN A 422 -5.96 -19.20 6.50
CA GLN A 422 -5.36 -18.19 5.64
C GLN A 422 -6.46 -17.34 5.01
N LEU A 423 -6.26 -16.02 4.96
CA LEU A 423 -7.09 -15.09 4.19
C LEU A 423 -6.65 -15.14 2.73
N THR A 424 -7.58 -15.40 1.81
CA THR A 424 -7.29 -15.65 0.38
C THR A 424 -8.39 -15.10 -0.51
N ALA A 425 -8.15 -14.95 -1.82
CA ALA A 425 -9.23 -14.66 -2.76
C ALA A 425 -10.24 -15.83 -2.79
N ALA A 426 -11.54 -15.55 -2.86
CA ALA A 426 -12.55 -16.58 -3.09
C ALA A 426 -12.49 -17.14 -4.51
N ALA A 427 -12.84 -18.42 -4.63
CA ALA A 427 -13.16 -19.01 -5.91
C ALA A 427 -14.57 -18.60 -6.35
N GLY A 428 -14.69 -17.52 -7.14
CA GLY A 428 -15.86 -17.25 -7.97
C GLY A 428 -16.95 -16.31 -7.41
N GLY A 429 -16.56 -15.23 -6.72
CA GLY A 429 -17.45 -14.07 -6.50
C GLY A 429 -17.28 -13.02 -7.59
N GLY A 430 -18.39 -12.35 -7.98
CA GLY A 430 -18.41 -11.30 -9.00
C GLY A 430 -18.33 -11.79 -10.45
N VAL A 431 -19.11 -11.18 -11.35
CA VAL A 431 -18.75 -11.17 -12.78
C VAL A 431 -17.77 -10.02 -12.95
N ASP A 432 -16.49 -10.33 -13.12
CA ASP A 432 -15.49 -9.31 -13.44
C ASP A 432 -15.94 -8.60 -14.75
N PRO A 433 -16.26 -7.28 -14.70
CA PRO A 433 -16.77 -6.53 -15.84
C PRO A 433 -15.67 -6.20 -16.84
N ILE A 434 -14.41 -6.52 -16.55
CA ILE A 434 -13.27 -6.39 -17.44
C ILE A 434 -13.15 -7.70 -18.24
N PRO A 435 -13.49 -7.71 -19.54
CA PRO A 435 -13.57 -8.94 -20.31
C PRO A 435 -12.25 -9.71 -20.35
N SER A 436 -12.35 -11.04 -20.42
CA SER A 436 -11.18 -11.92 -20.57
C SER A 436 -10.53 -11.82 -21.95
N SER A 437 -11.23 -11.27 -22.95
CA SER A 437 -10.77 -11.06 -24.32
C SER A 437 -10.65 -9.55 -24.60
N LEU A 438 -9.53 -9.12 -25.18
CA LEU A 438 -9.32 -7.71 -25.55
C LEU A 438 -10.39 -7.21 -26.54
N ALA A 439 -10.84 -8.07 -27.46
CA ALA A 439 -11.85 -7.74 -28.46
C ALA A 439 -13.20 -7.33 -27.85
N ASP A 440 -13.52 -7.85 -26.66
CA ASP A 440 -14.78 -7.58 -25.96
C ASP A 440 -14.73 -6.29 -25.11
N THR A 441 -13.55 -5.67 -24.97
CA THR A 441 -13.36 -4.45 -24.15
C THR A 441 -13.92 -3.18 -24.79
N GLY A 442 -14.25 -3.20 -26.09
CA GLY A 442 -14.64 -2.01 -26.85
C GLY A 442 -13.49 -1.04 -27.18
N CYS A 443 -12.24 -1.36 -26.79
CA CYS A 443 -11.06 -0.50 -27.01
C CYS A 443 -10.23 -0.85 -28.25
N VAL A 444 -10.57 -1.93 -28.93
CA VAL A 444 -10.02 -2.37 -30.22
C VAL A 444 -11.16 -2.61 -31.22
N ASP A 445 -10.86 -2.72 -32.51
CA ASP A 445 -11.86 -3.20 -33.48
C ASP A 445 -12.15 -4.69 -33.21
N ALA A 446 -13.41 -5.06 -33.01
CA ALA A 446 -13.77 -6.45 -32.70
C ALA A 446 -13.56 -7.42 -33.89
N SER A 447 -13.42 -6.89 -35.11
CA SER A 447 -13.13 -7.66 -36.34
C SER A 447 -11.63 -7.72 -36.68
N ASP A 448 -10.85 -6.76 -36.19
CA ASP A 448 -9.38 -6.77 -36.20
C ASP A 448 -8.86 -6.24 -34.85
N PRO A 449 -8.71 -7.11 -33.83
CA PRO A 449 -8.29 -6.69 -32.49
C PRO A 449 -6.88 -6.07 -32.43
N THR A 450 -6.11 -6.12 -33.52
CA THR A 450 -4.80 -5.44 -33.60
C THR A 450 -4.95 -3.93 -33.86
N ALA A 451 -6.09 -3.50 -34.39
CA ALA A 451 -6.43 -2.11 -34.61
C ALA A 451 -7.16 -1.50 -33.39
N PRO A 452 -6.90 -0.22 -33.06
CA PRO A 452 -7.62 0.49 -31.99
C PRO A 452 -9.09 0.75 -32.39
N ALA A 453 -9.99 0.87 -31.41
CA ALA A 453 -11.36 1.30 -31.69
C ALA A 453 -11.39 2.72 -32.28
N SER A 454 -12.39 3.04 -33.12
CA SER A 454 -12.45 4.29 -33.88
C SER A 454 -12.51 5.58 -33.04
N GLY A 455 -12.92 5.49 -31.77
CA GLY A 455 -12.91 6.60 -30.81
C GLY A 455 -11.55 6.86 -30.13
N MET A 456 -10.54 6.03 -30.38
CA MET A 456 -9.21 6.13 -29.79
C MET A 456 -8.35 7.16 -30.53
N ILE A 457 -7.74 8.09 -29.80
CA ILE A 457 -6.81 9.08 -30.37
C ILE A 457 -5.37 8.56 -30.22
N PRO A 458 -4.61 8.42 -31.32
CA PRO A 458 -3.21 8.00 -31.27
C PRO A 458 -2.31 9.12 -30.71
N TYR A 459 -1.24 8.73 -30.02
CA TYR A 459 -0.21 9.67 -29.59
C TYR A 459 1.17 9.01 -29.46
N THR A 460 2.21 9.83 -29.46
CA THR A 460 3.56 9.46 -29.05
C THR A 460 4.03 10.34 -27.88
N VAL A 461 5.10 9.89 -27.23
CA VAL A 461 5.81 10.63 -26.19
C VAL A 461 7.23 10.90 -26.70
N ASN A 462 7.78 12.09 -26.48
CA ASN A 462 9.12 12.45 -26.93
C ASN A 462 10.19 11.56 -26.27
N ALA A 463 10.06 11.29 -24.97
CA ALA A 463 10.92 10.37 -24.23
C ALA A 463 10.13 9.09 -23.89
N ALA A 464 10.53 7.94 -24.46
CA ALA A 464 9.89 6.66 -24.19
C ALA A 464 10.54 5.93 -23.00
N PHE A 465 9.73 5.38 -22.10
CA PHE A 465 10.22 4.54 -21.00
C PHE A 465 10.81 3.22 -21.52
N TRP A 466 11.84 2.72 -20.84
CA TRP A 466 12.48 1.43 -21.13
C TRP A 466 11.51 0.27 -20.85
N SER A 467 11.46 -0.68 -21.77
CA SER A 467 10.67 -1.90 -21.61
C SER A 467 11.29 -3.05 -22.40
N ASP A 468 12.55 -3.36 -22.06
CA ASP A 468 13.35 -4.45 -22.63
C ASP A 468 13.28 -4.53 -24.16
N GLY A 469 13.56 -3.41 -24.83
CA GLY A 469 13.56 -3.30 -26.30
C GLY A 469 12.20 -3.30 -27.01
N ALA A 470 11.06 -3.40 -26.30
CA ALA A 470 9.75 -3.39 -26.95
C ALA A 470 9.34 -2.01 -27.47
N VAL A 471 8.90 -1.98 -28.73
CA VAL A 471 8.25 -0.84 -29.40
C VAL A 471 6.83 -0.70 -28.89
N LYS A 472 6.35 0.54 -28.73
CA LYS A 472 5.08 0.85 -28.06
C LYS A 472 4.20 1.75 -28.92
N GLU A 473 3.07 1.22 -29.36
CA GLU A 473 1.94 1.98 -29.91
C GLU A 473 1.08 2.47 -28.76
N ARG A 474 0.57 3.71 -28.81
CA ARG A 474 -0.19 4.32 -27.70
C ARG A 474 -1.40 5.09 -28.17
N TYR A 475 -2.47 4.98 -27.40
CA TYR A 475 -3.73 5.65 -27.65
C TYR A 475 -4.39 6.06 -26.34
N PHE A 476 -5.26 7.07 -26.38
CA PHE A 476 -6.18 7.36 -25.28
C PHE A 476 -7.59 7.61 -25.80
N ALA A 477 -8.57 7.39 -24.93
CA ALA A 477 -9.94 7.83 -25.12
C ALA A 477 -10.54 8.31 -23.79
N ILE A 478 -11.44 9.26 -23.88
CA ILE A 478 -12.23 9.78 -22.75
C ILE A 478 -13.71 9.80 -23.15
N PRO A 479 -14.66 9.83 -22.20
CA PRO A 479 -16.08 9.85 -22.55
C PRO A 479 -16.49 11.08 -23.38
N ASP A 480 -17.43 10.90 -24.30
CA ASP A 480 -17.97 11.99 -25.11
C ASP A 480 -18.55 13.12 -24.23
N GLY A 481 -18.34 14.37 -24.64
CA GLY A 481 -18.74 15.56 -23.88
C GLY A 481 -17.86 15.90 -22.66
N THR A 482 -16.86 15.08 -22.32
CA THR A 482 -15.87 15.39 -21.26
C THR A 482 -14.59 15.99 -21.84
N THR A 483 -13.80 16.68 -21.02
CA THR A 483 -12.49 17.28 -21.40
C THR A 483 -11.40 16.88 -20.41
N VAL A 484 -10.13 17.00 -20.82
CA VAL A 484 -8.95 16.73 -19.99
C VAL A 484 -8.47 18.02 -19.34
N ALA A 485 -8.36 18.00 -18.01
CA ALA A 485 -7.72 19.07 -17.24
C ALA A 485 -6.19 18.94 -17.31
N ARG A 486 -5.45 20.01 -16.98
CA ARG A 486 -3.99 19.97 -16.82
C ARG A 486 -3.63 20.57 -15.48
N ASN A 487 -2.74 19.93 -14.73
CA ASN A 487 -2.25 20.48 -13.46
C ASN A 487 -1.10 21.49 -13.69
N ALA A 488 -0.61 22.09 -12.61
CA ALA A 488 0.48 23.08 -12.67
C ALA A 488 1.85 22.51 -13.12
N ALA A 489 2.04 21.18 -13.08
CA ALA A 489 3.22 20.50 -13.61
C ALA A 489 3.08 20.12 -15.10
N GLY A 490 1.87 20.23 -15.67
CA GLY A 490 1.56 19.83 -17.04
C GLY A 490 1.00 18.41 -17.20
N ASP A 491 0.82 17.65 -16.11
CA ASP A 491 0.23 16.31 -16.13
C ASP A 491 -1.24 16.38 -16.59
N PHE A 492 -1.68 15.40 -17.38
CA PHE A 492 -3.06 15.34 -17.87
C PHE A 492 -4.00 14.69 -16.85
N GLY A 493 -4.97 15.46 -16.36
CA GLY A 493 -6.07 15.03 -15.49
C GLY A 493 -7.23 14.49 -16.30
N PHE A 494 -7.18 13.19 -16.62
CA PHE A 494 -8.24 12.48 -17.34
C PHE A 494 -9.53 12.37 -16.51
N PRO A 495 -10.73 12.57 -17.12
CA PRO A 495 -12.01 12.37 -16.43
C PRO A 495 -12.30 10.88 -16.12
N SER A 496 -13.21 10.60 -15.21
CA SER A 496 -13.69 9.23 -14.95
C SER A 496 -14.33 8.64 -16.20
N GLY A 497 -14.13 7.35 -16.46
CA GLY A 497 -14.49 6.65 -17.70
C GLY A 497 -13.38 6.61 -18.77
N SER A 498 -12.21 7.22 -18.53
CA SER A 498 -11.12 7.29 -19.51
C SER A 498 -10.28 6.02 -19.57
N VAL A 499 -9.68 5.75 -20.75
CA VAL A 499 -8.78 4.62 -20.99
C VAL A 499 -7.52 5.08 -21.71
N ILE A 500 -6.36 4.63 -21.23
CA ILE A 500 -5.05 4.77 -21.89
C ILE A 500 -4.61 3.37 -22.34
N LEU A 501 -4.44 3.17 -23.65
CA LEU A 501 -4.05 1.90 -24.26
C LEU A 501 -2.57 1.96 -24.66
N LYS A 502 -1.81 0.90 -24.36
CA LYS A 502 -0.42 0.72 -24.81
C LYS A 502 -0.27 -0.69 -25.40
N SER A 503 0.11 -0.82 -26.67
CA SER A 503 0.40 -2.10 -27.33
C SER A 503 1.91 -2.26 -27.53
N PHE A 504 2.45 -3.41 -27.15
CA PHE A 504 3.88 -3.70 -27.11
C PHE A 504 4.26 -4.73 -28.17
N ARG A 505 5.19 -4.35 -29.06
CA ARG A 505 5.79 -5.24 -30.07
C ARG A 505 7.24 -5.53 -29.74
N LEU A 506 7.62 -6.80 -29.71
CA LEU A 506 9.00 -7.26 -29.52
C LEU A 506 9.45 -8.06 -30.74
N GLY A 507 10.54 -7.65 -31.39
CA GLY A 507 10.96 -8.25 -32.67
C GLY A 507 9.93 -8.14 -33.80
N GLY A 508 9.04 -7.14 -33.72
CA GLY A 508 7.88 -6.96 -34.62
C GLY A 508 6.60 -7.67 -34.18
N GLN A 509 6.72 -8.74 -33.39
CA GLN A 509 5.57 -9.51 -32.90
C GLN A 509 4.81 -8.73 -31.82
N LEU A 510 3.49 -8.60 -31.97
CA LEU A 510 2.60 -8.10 -30.90
C LEU A 510 2.50 -9.14 -29.79
N ILE A 511 2.89 -8.75 -28.58
CA ILE A 511 2.98 -9.66 -27.43
C ILE A 511 2.07 -9.26 -26.27
N GLU A 512 1.82 -7.96 -26.10
CA GLU A 512 1.07 -7.43 -24.96
C GLU A 512 0.25 -6.20 -25.36
N THR A 513 -0.95 -6.08 -24.81
CA THR A 513 -1.69 -4.81 -24.75
C THR A 513 -2.08 -4.52 -23.30
N ARG A 514 -1.80 -3.31 -22.82
CA ARG A 514 -2.22 -2.82 -21.50
C ARG A 514 -3.33 -1.77 -21.66
N LEU A 515 -4.39 -1.91 -20.88
CA LEU A 515 -5.42 -0.90 -20.68
C LEU A 515 -5.26 -0.32 -19.28
N PHE A 516 -4.93 0.96 -19.17
CA PHE A 516 -4.90 1.69 -17.91
C PHE A 516 -6.14 2.58 -17.83
N MET A 517 -7.06 2.21 -16.96
CA MET A 517 -8.43 2.72 -16.91
C MET A 517 -8.63 3.62 -15.71
N ARG A 518 -9.30 4.77 -15.90
CA ARG A 518 -9.87 5.56 -14.82
C ARG A 518 -11.35 5.28 -14.73
N HIS A 519 -11.76 4.60 -13.68
CA HIS A 519 -13.12 4.07 -13.55
C HIS A 519 -14.14 5.13 -13.11
N PRO A 520 -15.46 4.84 -13.14
CA PRO A 520 -16.51 5.77 -12.73
C PRO A 520 -16.37 6.33 -11.31
N ASP A 521 -15.85 5.53 -10.36
CA ASP A 521 -15.50 5.95 -8.99
C ASP A 521 -14.29 6.90 -8.93
N GLY A 522 -13.58 7.08 -10.04
CA GLY A 522 -12.40 7.92 -10.17
C GLY A 522 -11.07 7.22 -9.88
N VAL A 523 -11.10 5.95 -9.45
CA VAL A 523 -9.93 5.12 -9.15
C VAL A 523 -9.28 4.63 -10.45
N TRP A 524 -7.96 4.47 -10.43
CA TRP A 524 -7.19 3.94 -11.56
C TRP A 524 -6.85 2.45 -11.37
N ALA A 525 -6.88 1.68 -12.45
CA ALA A 525 -6.39 0.30 -12.49
C ALA A 525 -5.74 -0.04 -13.84
N GLY A 526 -4.80 -0.97 -13.84
CA GLY A 526 -4.14 -1.48 -15.05
C GLY A 526 -4.54 -2.93 -15.34
N TYR A 527 -4.86 -3.22 -16.60
CA TYR A 527 -5.24 -4.55 -17.08
C TYR A 527 -4.36 -4.97 -18.25
N THR A 528 -3.76 -6.15 -18.13
CA THR A 528 -2.77 -6.68 -19.06
C THR A 528 -3.37 -7.79 -19.92
N TYR A 529 -3.16 -7.76 -21.23
CA TYR A 529 -3.61 -8.78 -22.18
C TYR A 529 -2.42 -9.38 -22.93
N GLU A 530 -2.31 -10.71 -22.91
CA GLU A 530 -1.28 -11.47 -23.62
C GLU A 530 -1.78 -11.89 -25.00
N TRP A 531 -0.98 -11.62 -26.03
CA TRP A 531 -1.26 -12.02 -27.40
C TRP A 531 -0.82 -13.46 -27.71
N ASN A 532 -1.67 -14.15 -28.47
CA ASN A 532 -1.32 -15.43 -29.09
C ASN A 532 -0.24 -15.23 -30.18
N SER A 533 0.44 -16.31 -30.59
CA SER A 533 1.51 -16.23 -31.60
C SER A 533 1.04 -15.92 -33.03
N ALA A 534 -0.26 -15.77 -33.24
CA ALA A 534 -0.88 -15.49 -34.53
C ALA A 534 -1.46 -14.07 -34.61
N GLU A 535 -1.27 -13.23 -33.58
CA GLU A 535 -1.81 -11.86 -33.49
C GLU A 535 -3.32 -11.78 -33.76
N THR A 536 -4.09 -12.78 -33.31
CA THR A 536 -5.54 -12.89 -33.56
C THR A 536 -6.40 -12.89 -32.30
N VAL A 537 -5.82 -13.22 -31.15
CA VAL A 537 -6.51 -13.24 -29.86
C VAL A 537 -5.56 -12.72 -28.80
N ALA A 538 -6.07 -11.80 -27.96
CA ALA A 538 -5.39 -11.32 -26.77
C ALA A 538 -6.24 -11.61 -25.54
N THR A 539 -5.70 -12.36 -24.60
CA THR A 539 -6.40 -12.85 -23.40
C THR A 539 -5.87 -12.14 -22.17
N ARG A 540 -6.75 -11.70 -21.27
CA ARG A 540 -6.34 -11.02 -20.03
C ARG A 540 -5.47 -11.93 -19.16
N VAL A 541 -4.36 -11.36 -18.68
CA VAL A 541 -3.50 -11.90 -17.64
C VAL A 541 -3.96 -11.30 -16.31
N ILE A 542 -4.28 -12.17 -15.35
CA ILE A 542 -4.71 -11.79 -13.98
C ILE A 542 -3.59 -12.18 -13.02
N GLY A 543 -3.19 -11.28 -12.12
CA GLY A 543 -2.16 -11.57 -11.11
C GLY A 543 -0.72 -11.58 -11.65
N GLY A 544 -0.52 -11.18 -12.91
CA GLY A 544 0.80 -11.11 -13.55
C GLY A 544 1.33 -12.48 -14.04
N LYS A 545 2.33 -12.44 -14.92
CA LYS A 545 2.90 -13.64 -15.57
C LYS A 545 4.27 -13.37 -16.18
N THR A 546 5.13 -14.37 -16.26
CA THR A 546 6.31 -14.37 -17.14
C THR A 546 6.15 -15.33 -18.32
N ARG A 547 6.75 -15.01 -19.47
CA ARG A 547 6.74 -15.84 -20.68
C ARG A 547 8.05 -15.69 -21.46
N GLN A 548 8.51 -16.77 -22.08
CA GLN A 548 9.58 -16.69 -23.08
C GLN A 548 9.02 -16.18 -24.42
N VAL A 549 9.64 -15.13 -24.94
CA VAL A 549 9.41 -14.58 -26.28
C VAL A 549 10.75 -14.65 -27.03
N GLY A 550 10.88 -15.63 -27.92
CA GLY A 550 12.18 -15.97 -28.50
C GLY A 550 13.16 -16.43 -27.43
N ALA A 551 14.25 -15.67 -27.24
CA ALA A 551 15.26 -15.90 -26.20
C ALA A 551 15.12 -14.97 -24.97
N GLN A 552 14.11 -14.10 -24.94
CA GLN A 552 13.91 -13.10 -23.89
C GLN A 552 12.77 -13.50 -22.96
N THR A 553 12.96 -13.29 -21.66
CA THR A 553 11.87 -13.40 -20.68
C THR A 553 11.08 -12.09 -20.67
N TRP A 554 9.81 -12.14 -21.05
CA TRP A 554 8.86 -11.04 -20.95
C TRP A 554 8.09 -11.11 -19.62
N ILE A 555 7.81 -9.94 -19.03
CA ILE A 555 6.97 -9.80 -17.82
C ILE A 555 5.67 -9.09 -18.20
N TYR A 556 4.56 -9.78 -18.00
CA TYR A 556 3.22 -9.21 -17.91
C TYR A 556 2.99 -8.79 -16.45
N PRO A 557 2.96 -7.49 -16.12
CA PRO A 557 2.74 -7.05 -14.75
C PRO A 557 1.33 -7.39 -14.29
N SER A 558 1.23 -7.74 -13.01
CA SER A 558 -0.04 -7.82 -12.28
C SER A 558 -0.68 -6.44 -12.13
N GLU A 559 -1.98 -6.45 -11.84
CA GLU A 559 -2.76 -5.26 -11.51
C GLU A 559 -2.11 -4.46 -10.35
N GLY A 560 -1.53 -5.16 -9.36
CA GLY A 560 -0.82 -4.56 -8.23
C GLY A 560 0.57 -4.00 -8.57
N GLU A 561 1.31 -4.63 -9.48
CA GLU A 561 2.60 -4.11 -9.97
C GLU A 561 2.44 -2.85 -10.81
N CYS A 562 1.35 -2.72 -11.59
CA CYS A 562 1.03 -1.47 -12.27
C CYS A 562 0.98 -0.29 -11.28
N MET A 563 0.32 -0.48 -10.13
CA MET A 563 0.13 0.60 -9.15
C MET A 563 1.41 0.97 -8.37
N GLN A 564 2.50 0.20 -8.48
CA GLN A 564 3.79 0.59 -7.87
C GLN A 564 4.41 1.81 -8.57
N CYS A 565 4.22 1.95 -9.88
CA CYS A 565 4.66 3.12 -10.64
C CYS A 565 3.55 4.16 -10.81
N HIS A 566 2.31 3.69 -11.02
CA HIS A 566 1.14 4.53 -11.28
C HIS A 566 0.54 5.08 -9.97
N THR A 567 1.27 5.98 -9.29
CA THR A 567 0.90 6.56 -7.98
C THR A 567 0.21 7.93 -8.10
N SER A 568 -0.46 8.36 -7.03
CA SER A 568 -1.03 9.70 -6.89
C SER A 568 0.03 10.80 -7.01
N ALA A 569 1.18 10.61 -6.36
CA ALA A 569 2.31 11.54 -6.45
C ALA A 569 2.84 11.69 -7.88
N ALA A 570 2.81 10.62 -8.69
CA ALA A 570 3.19 10.60 -10.10
C ALA A 570 2.03 10.92 -11.08
N GLY A 571 0.85 11.32 -10.59
CA GLY A 571 -0.29 11.73 -11.41
C GLY A 571 -1.04 10.59 -12.12
N PHE A 572 -0.77 9.33 -11.77
CA PHE A 572 -1.31 8.10 -12.35
C PHE A 572 -1.08 7.85 -13.84
N SER A 573 -1.28 8.80 -14.77
CA SER A 573 -1.39 8.50 -16.21
C SER A 573 -0.07 8.10 -16.90
N LEU A 574 1.07 8.55 -16.37
CA LEU A 574 2.45 8.27 -16.79
C LEU A 574 2.72 8.38 -18.31
N GLY A 575 3.14 9.57 -18.73
CA GLY A 575 3.55 9.90 -20.11
C GLY A 575 2.65 10.91 -20.82
N PRO A 576 1.32 10.92 -20.62
CA PRO A 576 0.47 12.02 -21.07
C PRO A 576 0.64 13.27 -20.19
N GLU A 577 1.59 14.10 -20.59
CA GLU A 577 1.86 15.44 -20.03
C GLU A 577 2.23 16.42 -21.15
N LEU A 578 2.17 17.73 -20.87
CA LEU A 578 2.50 18.77 -21.85
C LEU A 578 3.88 18.57 -22.49
N ALA A 579 4.92 18.36 -21.69
CA ALA A 579 6.29 18.29 -22.21
C ALA A 579 6.55 17.00 -23.02
N GLN A 580 5.89 15.89 -22.71
CA GLN A 580 5.99 14.65 -23.48
C GLN A 580 5.23 14.69 -24.80
N LEU A 581 4.10 15.41 -24.87
CA LEU A 581 3.26 15.48 -26.07
C LEU A 581 3.55 16.70 -26.93
N ASN A 582 4.39 17.65 -26.48
CA ASN A 582 4.85 18.74 -27.32
C ASN A 582 5.87 18.24 -28.35
N GLY A 583 5.35 17.68 -29.45
CA GLY A 583 6.13 17.06 -30.51
C GLY A 583 5.25 16.83 -31.75
N LEU A 584 5.89 16.49 -32.87
CA LEU A 584 5.22 16.17 -34.11
C LEU A 584 4.76 14.71 -34.14
N PHE A 585 3.55 14.46 -34.63
CA PHE A 585 3.01 13.12 -34.87
C PHE A 585 2.44 13.01 -36.29
N ALA A 586 2.60 11.84 -36.90
CA ALA A 586 2.12 11.54 -38.25
C ALA A 586 0.73 10.88 -38.19
N TYR A 587 -0.31 11.64 -38.53
CA TYR A 587 -1.70 11.20 -38.50
C TYR A 587 -2.08 10.53 -39.84
N SER A 588 -2.50 9.27 -39.79
CA SER A 588 -2.83 8.46 -40.98
C SER A 588 -4.07 8.96 -41.75
N SER A 589 -4.97 9.67 -41.08
CA SER A 589 -6.07 10.43 -41.67
C SER A 589 -6.12 11.79 -40.98
N PRO A 590 -5.99 12.92 -41.70
CA PRO A 590 -6.04 13.07 -43.16
C PRO A 590 -4.74 12.72 -43.92
N GLY A 591 -3.70 12.22 -43.24
CA GLY A 591 -2.42 11.87 -43.87
C GLY A 591 -1.38 12.98 -43.76
N GLN A 592 -1.23 13.59 -42.58
CA GLN A 592 -0.35 14.74 -42.35
C GLN A 592 0.38 14.67 -41.01
N THR A 593 1.51 15.38 -40.93
CA THR A 593 2.28 15.56 -39.70
C THR A 593 1.88 16.87 -39.03
N ALA A 594 1.52 16.82 -37.74
CA ALA A 594 1.07 17.97 -36.96
C ALA A 594 1.61 17.90 -35.52
N ASN A 595 1.64 19.03 -34.81
CA ASN A 595 1.94 19.03 -33.37
C ASN A 595 0.76 18.42 -32.59
N GLN A 596 1.04 17.54 -31.64
CA GLN A 596 -0.02 16.81 -30.92
C GLN A 596 -0.82 17.74 -30.01
N LEU A 597 -0.19 18.68 -29.30
CA LEU A 597 -0.90 19.63 -28.43
C LEU A 597 -1.80 20.56 -29.23
N ALA A 598 -1.31 21.10 -30.36
CA ALA A 598 -2.13 21.89 -31.30
C ALA A 598 -3.36 21.11 -31.76
N THR A 599 -3.15 19.84 -32.14
CA THR A 599 -4.22 18.95 -32.61
C THR A 599 -5.25 18.68 -31.51
N LEU A 600 -4.80 18.44 -30.27
CA LEU A 600 -5.68 18.20 -29.13
C LEU A 600 -6.48 19.46 -28.74
N GLU A 601 -5.87 20.65 -28.75
CA GLU A 601 -6.62 21.89 -28.55
C GLU A 601 -7.69 22.10 -29.63
N HIS A 602 -7.33 21.91 -30.90
CA HIS A 602 -8.24 22.11 -32.03
C HIS A 602 -9.50 21.23 -31.98
N ILE A 603 -9.40 20.01 -31.43
CA ILE A 603 -10.54 19.09 -31.29
C ILE A 603 -11.27 19.22 -29.94
N ASP A 604 -11.17 20.37 -29.27
CA ASP A 604 -11.78 20.67 -27.97
C ASP A 604 -11.44 19.63 -26.87
N TRP A 605 -10.21 19.09 -26.88
CA TRP A 605 -9.80 18.05 -25.93
C TRP A 605 -9.66 18.57 -24.49
N PHE A 606 -9.16 19.80 -24.34
CA PHE A 606 -8.73 20.34 -23.06
C PHE A 606 -9.80 21.23 -22.41
N THR A 607 -9.89 21.19 -21.08
CA THR A 607 -10.81 22.05 -20.30
C THR A 607 -10.47 23.55 -20.42
N ALA A 608 -9.22 23.87 -20.76
CA ALA A 608 -8.74 25.22 -21.02
C ALA A 608 -7.71 25.22 -22.15
N LEU A 609 -7.65 26.33 -22.90
CA LEU A 609 -6.63 26.58 -23.91
C LEU A 609 -5.20 26.39 -23.35
N LEU A 610 -4.27 26.03 -24.22
CA LEU A 610 -2.86 25.90 -23.92
C LEU A 610 -2.30 27.24 -23.42
N PRO A 611 -1.27 27.23 -22.55
CA PRO A 611 -0.71 28.47 -21.99
C PRO A 611 0.12 29.29 -23.00
N GLY A 612 0.28 28.79 -24.23
CA GLY A 612 0.99 29.41 -25.34
C GLY A 612 0.98 28.51 -26.57
N GLU A 613 1.47 29.03 -27.69
CA GLU A 613 1.70 28.26 -28.93
C GLU A 613 2.74 27.14 -28.68
N PRO A 614 2.63 25.96 -29.33
CA PRO A 614 3.49 24.82 -29.01
C PRO A 614 4.98 25.05 -29.23
N ASP A 615 5.36 26.00 -30.10
CA ASP A 615 6.76 26.36 -30.37
C ASP A 615 7.46 27.08 -29.20
N ILE A 616 6.68 27.65 -28.26
CA ILE A 616 7.19 28.26 -27.02
C ILE A 616 6.90 27.42 -25.76
N LEU A 617 6.21 26.29 -25.89
CA LEU A 617 6.00 25.37 -24.77
C LEU A 617 7.23 24.48 -24.58
N ALA A 618 7.50 24.09 -23.33
CA ALA A 618 8.55 23.11 -23.05
C ALA A 618 8.23 21.76 -23.71
N ALA A 619 9.28 21.07 -24.14
CA ALA A 619 9.24 19.70 -24.66
C ALA A 619 10.34 18.89 -23.93
N LEU A 620 10.11 17.61 -23.68
CA LEU A 620 11.20 16.70 -23.32
C LEU A 620 11.99 16.36 -24.58
N ALA A 621 13.33 16.32 -24.47
CA ALA A 621 14.20 15.78 -25.51
C ALA A 621 14.00 14.26 -25.64
N ASP A 622 14.14 13.72 -26.85
CA ASP A 622 14.28 12.27 -27.05
C ASP A 622 15.66 11.83 -26.53
N PRO A 623 15.76 10.91 -25.55
CA PRO A 623 17.03 10.39 -25.07
C PRO A 623 17.96 9.84 -26.17
N ALA A 624 17.41 9.39 -27.30
CA ALA A 624 18.17 8.86 -28.44
C ALA A 624 18.64 9.94 -29.44
N ASP A 625 18.03 11.12 -29.49
CA ASP A 625 18.39 12.14 -30.49
C ASP A 625 19.73 12.81 -30.14
N THR A 626 20.75 12.59 -30.95
CA THR A 626 22.09 13.18 -30.75
C THR A 626 22.21 14.64 -31.19
N GLY A 627 21.15 15.22 -31.78
CA GLY A 627 21.02 16.66 -32.00
C GLY A 627 20.65 17.45 -30.73
N GLU A 628 19.99 16.80 -29.77
CA GLU A 628 19.60 17.41 -28.50
C GLU A 628 20.76 17.43 -27.48
N SER A 629 20.67 18.34 -26.50
CA SER A 629 21.73 18.49 -25.50
C SER A 629 21.85 17.25 -24.60
N LEU A 630 23.08 16.87 -24.25
CA LEU A 630 23.36 15.70 -23.40
C LEU A 630 22.61 15.77 -22.06
N THR A 631 22.53 16.97 -21.47
CA THR A 631 21.79 17.21 -20.24
C THR A 631 20.29 17.02 -20.44
N ASP A 632 19.68 17.60 -21.47
CA ASP A 632 18.23 17.52 -21.66
C ASP A 632 17.79 16.08 -21.94
N ARG A 633 18.57 15.33 -22.73
CA ARG A 633 18.39 13.89 -22.97
C ARG A 633 18.48 13.07 -21.69
N ALA A 634 19.51 13.30 -20.88
CA ALA A 634 19.69 12.61 -19.60
C ALA A 634 18.58 12.95 -18.59
N ARG A 635 18.14 14.21 -18.53
CA ARG A 635 17.04 14.65 -17.67
C ARG A 635 15.67 14.12 -18.14
N ALA A 636 15.44 14.01 -19.45
CA ALA A 636 14.27 13.36 -20.02
C ALA A 636 14.25 11.85 -19.73
N TYR A 637 15.40 11.18 -19.82
CA TYR A 637 15.54 9.77 -19.42
C TYR A 637 15.24 9.56 -17.93
N LEU A 638 15.84 10.36 -17.04
CA LEU A 638 15.60 10.30 -15.59
C LEU A 638 14.14 10.59 -15.22
N HIS A 639 13.53 11.59 -15.84
CA HIS A 639 12.11 11.87 -15.66
C HIS A 639 11.25 10.66 -16.05
N THR A 640 11.55 10.05 -17.20
CA THR A 640 10.71 9.02 -17.82
C THR A 640 10.90 7.63 -17.19
N ASN A 641 12.07 7.32 -16.65
CA ASN A 641 12.40 5.98 -16.13
C ASN A 641 12.59 5.91 -14.62
N CYS A 642 12.72 7.04 -13.92
CA CYS A 642 13.11 7.08 -12.51
C CYS A 642 12.22 7.98 -11.64
N ALA A 643 11.72 9.10 -12.17
CA ALA A 643 11.03 10.11 -11.38
C ALA A 643 9.63 9.70 -10.88
N GLN A 644 9.03 8.62 -11.37
CA GLN A 644 7.77 8.09 -10.81
C GLN A 644 7.94 7.66 -9.35
N CYS A 645 9.09 7.05 -9.05
CA CYS A 645 9.46 6.59 -7.71
C CYS A 645 10.28 7.65 -6.95
N HIS A 646 11.15 8.37 -7.66
CA HIS A 646 12.08 9.35 -7.11
C HIS A 646 11.60 10.79 -7.35
N ARG A 647 10.55 11.16 -6.62
CA ARG A 647 9.98 12.51 -6.52
C ARG A 647 9.37 12.71 -5.12
N PRO A 648 9.09 13.96 -4.69
CA PRO A 648 8.33 14.21 -3.47
C PRO A 648 7.00 13.45 -3.45
N GLY A 649 6.74 12.69 -2.39
CA GLY A 649 5.58 11.79 -2.26
C GLY A 649 5.66 10.48 -3.05
N GLY A 650 6.74 10.23 -3.81
CA GLY A 650 6.97 8.98 -4.53
C GLY A 650 7.33 7.82 -3.60
N GLY A 651 7.23 6.59 -4.11
CA GLY A 651 7.36 5.35 -3.33
C GLY A 651 8.77 5.00 -2.81
N THR A 652 9.72 5.95 -2.78
CA THR A 652 11.08 5.71 -2.27
C THR A 652 11.52 6.78 -1.26
N PRO A 653 11.89 6.41 -0.02
CA PRO A 653 12.30 7.37 1.02
C PRO A 653 13.74 7.82 0.81
N SER A 654 13.98 8.62 -0.25
CA SER A 654 15.33 8.98 -0.70
C SER A 654 15.60 10.49 -0.74
N GLY A 655 14.58 11.33 -0.57
CA GLY A 655 14.69 12.79 -0.72
C GLY A 655 15.00 13.27 -2.15
N MET A 656 15.14 12.34 -3.10
CA MET A 656 15.50 12.61 -4.49
C MET A 656 14.31 13.14 -5.29
N ASP A 657 14.59 14.03 -6.25
CA ASP A 657 13.61 14.52 -7.21
C ASP A 657 14.20 14.53 -8.62
N LEU A 658 13.89 13.49 -9.39
CA LEU A 658 14.48 13.23 -10.71
C LEU A 658 13.65 13.80 -11.88
N ARG A 659 12.59 14.56 -11.61
CA ARG A 659 11.73 15.16 -12.65
C ARG A 659 12.54 16.14 -13.50
N ALA A 660 12.30 16.19 -14.82
CA ALA A 660 13.06 17.06 -15.73
C ALA A 660 12.99 18.55 -15.35
N THR A 661 11.87 19.00 -14.80
CA THR A 661 11.63 20.38 -14.33
C THR A 661 12.38 20.75 -13.04
N THR A 662 12.96 19.78 -12.33
CA THR A 662 13.68 20.01 -11.07
C THR A 662 15.11 20.49 -11.35
N ALA A 663 15.44 21.70 -10.92
CA ALA A 663 16.79 22.26 -11.05
C ALA A 663 17.85 21.34 -10.39
N LEU A 664 19.04 21.21 -10.98
CA LEU A 664 20.08 20.26 -10.53
C LEU A 664 20.35 20.28 -9.01
N PRO A 665 20.53 21.45 -8.35
CA PRO A 665 20.78 21.48 -6.90
C PRO A 665 19.58 21.03 -6.05
N ALA A 666 18.36 21.10 -6.58
CA ALA A 666 17.13 20.69 -5.91
C ALA A 666 16.77 19.21 -6.11
N MET A 667 17.50 18.48 -6.96
CA MET A 667 17.31 17.04 -7.14
C MET A 667 17.78 16.23 -5.92
N ASN A 668 18.65 16.79 -5.08
CA ASN A 668 19.28 16.14 -3.92
C ASN A 668 20.06 14.85 -4.26
N VAL A 669 20.79 14.81 -5.39
CA VAL A 669 21.59 13.64 -5.81
C VAL A 669 23.08 13.88 -6.02
N CYS A 670 23.48 15.08 -6.47
CA CYS A 670 24.88 15.40 -6.76
C CYS A 670 25.73 15.39 -5.49
N ASP A 671 26.75 14.53 -5.44
CA ASP A 671 27.67 14.30 -4.32
C ASP A 671 27.02 14.00 -2.96
N VAL A 672 25.76 13.54 -2.98
CA VAL A 672 25.04 13.07 -1.79
C VAL A 672 25.44 11.62 -1.47
N PRO A 673 25.87 11.29 -0.23
CA PRO A 673 26.13 9.91 0.17
C PRO A 673 24.87 9.03 0.11
N PRO A 674 24.97 7.77 -0.34
CA PRO A 674 23.82 6.87 -0.38
C PRO A 674 23.40 6.44 1.04
N GLN A 675 22.10 6.43 1.30
CA GLN A 675 21.53 5.96 2.58
C GLN A 675 21.27 4.45 2.58
N LEU A 676 20.94 3.87 1.43
CA LEU A 676 20.57 2.45 1.26
C LEU A 676 21.73 1.62 0.70
N GLY A 677 22.87 1.65 1.39
CA GLY A 677 24.08 0.93 1.03
C GLY A 677 24.88 1.52 -0.13
N ASP A 678 26.18 1.24 -0.15
CA ASP A 678 27.15 1.75 -1.14
C ASP A 678 27.45 0.75 -2.27
N LEU A 679 26.80 -0.42 -2.27
CA LEU A 679 27.06 -1.54 -3.20
C LEU A 679 28.51 -2.07 -3.20
N GLY A 680 29.31 -1.75 -2.17
CA GLY A 680 30.74 -2.05 -2.09
C GLY A 680 31.64 -1.00 -2.78
N ILE A 681 31.08 0.14 -3.21
CA ILE A 681 31.80 1.18 -3.95
C ILE A 681 32.49 2.15 -2.98
N ALA A 682 33.81 2.29 -3.10
CA ALA A 682 34.57 3.21 -2.26
C ALA A 682 34.17 4.67 -2.51
N ASN A 683 33.84 5.41 -1.43
CA ASN A 683 33.37 6.79 -1.50
C ASN A 683 32.17 7.00 -2.46
N ALA A 684 31.24 6.03 -2.48
CA ALA A 684 30.01 6.09 -3.25
C ALA A 684 29.19 7.38 -3.03
N ARG A 685 28.48 7.79 -4.07
CA ARG A 685 27.46 8.85 -4.07
C ARG A 685 26.22 8.39 -4.83
N LEU A 686 25.07 9.05 -4.61
CA LEU A 686 23.89 8.83 -5.43
C LEU A 686 24.22 9.13 -6.91
N ILE A 687 24.79 10.31 -7.15
CA ILE A 687 25.59 10.66 -8.32
C ILE A 687 26.89 11.30 -7.82
N ALA A 688 28.06 10.82 -8.28
CA ALA A 688 29.36 11.45 -8.02
C ALA A 688 29.74 12.32 -9.23
N ALA A 689 29.95 13.62 -9.02
CA ALA A 689 30.20 14.56 -10.11
C ALA A 689 31.50 14.22 -10.85
N GLY A 690 31.43 14.00 -12.18
CA GLY A 690 32.58 13.62 -13.00
C GLY A 690 33.10 12.18 -12.79
N GLU A 691 32.40 11.33 -12.03
CA GLU A 691 32.83 9.97 -11.68
C GLU A 691 31.65 8.98 -11.73
N ALA A 692 31.16 8.64 -12.93
CA ALA A 692 30.04 7.72 -13.13
C ALA A 692 30.24 6.35 -12.47
N GLU A 693 31.47 5.82 -12.41
CA GLU A 693 31.81 4.55 -11.73
C GLU A 693 31.58 4.60 -10.20
N ARG A 694 31.53 5.79 -9.59
CA ARG A 694 31.21 5.98 -8.16
C ARG A 694 29.74 6.35 -7.90
N SER A 695 28.93 6.40 -8.95
CA SER A 695 27.52 6.77 -8.90
C SER A 695 26.62 5.54 -8.72
N VAL A 696 26.03 5.42 -7.53
CA VAL A 696 25.12 4.31 -7.19
C VAL A 696 23.92 4.25 -8.14
N LEU A 697 23.43 5.38 -8.66
CA LEU A 697 22.36 5.39 -9.66
C LEU A 697 22.72 4.57 -10.91
N VAL A 698 23.91 4.80 -11.49
CA VAL A 698 24.41 4.07 -12.67
C VAL A 698 24.65 2.60 -12.35
N GLU A 699 25.23 2.31 -11.18
CA GLU A 699 25.53 0.94 -10.76
C GLU A 699 24.30 0.10 -10.42
N ARG A 700 23.17 0.74 -10.05
CA ARG A 700 21.87 0.04 -9.93
C ARG A 700 21.21 -0.22 -11.28
N MET A 701 21.37 0.67 -12.26
CA MET A 701 20.85 0.45 -13.62
C MET A 701 21.49 -0.74 -14.32
N LYS A 702 22.77 -1.01 -14.05
CA LYS A 702 23.54 -2.17 -14.53
C LYS A 702 23.18 -3.51 -13.87
N ARG A 703 22.18 -3.56 -12.97
CA ARG A 703 21.83 -4.76 -12.19
C ARG A 703 20.36 -5.15 -12.35
N ARG A 704 20.10 -6.46 -12.27
CA ARG A 704 18.74 -7.05 -12.22
C ARG A 704 18.61 -8.04 -11.05
N ASP A 705 19.42 -7.82 -10.01
CA ASP A 705 19.30 -8.46 -8.70
C ASP A 705 18.44 -7.59 -7.75
N VAL A 706 18.37 -7.94 -6.47
CA VAL A 706 17.65 -7.16 -5.44
C VAL A 706 18.16 -5.72 -5.24
N ASN A 707 19.30 -5.36 -5.83
CA ASN A 707 19.83 -3.99 -5.83
C ASN A 707 19.58 -3.23 -7.14
N GLY A 708 19.05 -3.91 -8.17
CA GLY A 708 18.79 -3.35 -9.49
C GLY A 708 17.72 -2.27 -9.52
N MET A 709 17.81 -1.38 -10.51
CA MET A 709 16.80 -0.37 -10.80
C MET A 709 16.47 -0.36 -12.32
N PRO A 710 15.19 -0.32 -12.72
CA PRO A 710 14.00 -0.40 -11.86
C PRO A 710 13.85 -1.80 -11.22
N PRO A 711 13.18 -1.91 -10.06
CA PRO A 711 13.03 -3.19 -9.33
C PRO A 711 11.95 -4.10 -9.93
N ILE A 712 11.14 -3.58 -10.86
CA ILE A 712 10.05 -4.30 -11.54
C ILE A 712 10.01 -3.95 -13.03
N GLY A 713 9.38 -4.81 -13.83
CA GLY A 713 9.02 -4.51 -15.23
C GLY A 713 10.16 -4.55 -16.26
N SER A 714 11.38 -4.96 -15.87
CA SER A 714 12.53 -5.12 -16.77
C SER A 714 13.40 -6.30 -16.33
N ASN A 715 13.79 -7.14 -17.30
CA ASN A 715 14.78 -8.21 -17.16
C ASN A 715 16.11 -7.87 -17.86
N LEU A 716 16.15 -6.87 -18.75
CA LEU A 716 17.32 -6.49 -19.53
C LEU A 716 17.88 -5.14 -19.10
N ILE A 717 19.20 -5.02 -19.04
CA ILE A 717 19.89 -3.74 -18.84
C ILE A 717 19.59 -2.83 -20.04
N ASP A 718 19.31 -1.56 -19.76
CA ASP A 718 19.24 -0.52 -20.77
C ASP A 718 20.66 0.03 -20.97
N ASP A 719 21.44 -0.62 -21.83
CA ASP A 719 22.85 -0.27 -22.05
C ASP A 719 22.99 1.15 -22.63
N ASP A 720 22.05 1.58 -23.48
CA ASP A 720 22.02 2.93 -24.04
C ASP A 720 21.68 3.98 -22.97
N GLY A 721 20.71 3.69 -22.09
CA GLY A 721 20.38 4.51 -20.93
C GLY A 721 21.51 4.60 -19.91
N VAL A 722 22.21 3.49 -19.65
CA VAL A 722 23.43 3.46 -18.82
C VAL A 722 24.53 4.31 -19.45
N ALA A 723 24.78 4.19 -20.75
CA ALA A 723 25.79 4.97 -21.46
C ALA A 723 25.44 6.48 -21.49
N LEU A 724 24.17 6.82 -21.71
CA LEU A 724 23.66 8.21 -21.68
C LEU A 724 23.91 8.86 -20.32
N LEU A 725 23.49 8.21 -19.22
CA LEU A 725 23.66 8.79 -17.88
C LEU A 725 25.12 8.79 -17.43
N SER A 726 25.91 7.78 -17.78
CA SER A 726 27.36 7.79 -17.49
C SER A 726 28.05 8.96 -18.21
N SER A 727 27.77 9.13 -19.52
CA SER A 727 28.33 10.23 -20.31
C SER A 727 27.90 11.60 -19.78
N TRP A 728 26.65 11.73 -19.30
CA TRP A 728 26.16 12.96 -18.68
C TRP A 728 26.89 13.25 -17.38
N ILE A 729 27.00 12.28 -16.46
CA ILE A 729 27.67 12.42 -15.16
C ILE A 729 29.16 12.74 -15.31
N ASP A 730 29.84 12.13 -16.29
CA ASP A 730 31.26 12.38 -16.59
C ASP A 730 31.48 13.71 -17.34
N SER A 731 30.41 14.38 -17.79
CA SER A 731 30.49 15.66 -18.51
C SER A 731 30.48 16.88 -17.56
N PRO A 732 31.13 18.00 -17.92
CA PRO A 732 31.07 19.22 -17.10
C PRO A 732 29.64 19.75 -16.95
N GLY A 733 29.07 19.66 -15.74
CA GLY A 733 27.68 20.02 -15.45
C GLY A 733 26.71 18.85 -15.35
N GLY A 734 27.22 17.61 -15.31
CA GLY A 734 26.50 16.35 -15.09
C GLY A 734 25.90 16.12 -13.70
N CYS A 735 25.76 17.19 -12.89
CA CYS A 735 26.43 17.32 -11.58
C CYS A 735 27.85 17.91 -11.73
#